data_AF-A0AA87TG14-F1
#
_entry.id   AF-A0AA87TG14-F1
#
_cell.length_a   1.000
_cell.length_b   1.000
_cell.length_c   1.000
_cell.angle_alpha   90.00
_cell.angle_beta   90.00
_cell.angle_gamma   90.00
#
_symmetry.space_group_name_H-M   'P 1'
#
loop_
_entity.id
_entity.type
_entity.pdbx_description
1 polymer ?
#
loop_
_entity_poly.entity_id
_entity_poly.type
_entity_poly.pdbx_seq_one_letter_code
_entity_poly.pdbx_strand_id
1 'polypeptide(L)'
;MKRFFSLVLILAGVFIIAGCRNPSLRTYTVTFNTQGIGMVPAAFTVAEGSKLTAAQIPSPTAIPTNKSFDGWFKDTSCTQPWNHAADTVTKDITLYAKWRNALPLTPIEPSTPLYTVTFNTQGIGTAPAMLTVAEESKLTAAQTPAPTAIPLNKSFDGWFKDTSCTQPWNYATDTVTKDITLYAKWRNASPLTPIEPLYTVTFNTRNLTSPLTPITVIKNHTIPATDIPNPTHRTWNFSGWYKDKNCNAQWSTASDTVTADITLYAKWTPKTFSKQDLWESKKTEGSTNYFRIPALAQTKDGTLIAVTDLRYNHTADIGKFGPNGEWGQASHIHRVDVIIKRSTDNGLTWDSSSTKITNAPDNPVQYGYGDAAIVADRESDNVLIICAHGDTRYGHYKAENANTRLKVVRLRSSDGGKTFTPPEEITTSIYGLNGSWGTLFFGSGKIMQSRRIKKDNYYRIYTALLVKKTSKALFGNAVLYSDDFGETWQVLGDTAVSPISNGDEAKVEELPDGRVLLSSRTKNGRLFNIFTYTNEVTASGHWESGQKAQLGTERGTNGEICIIQARKADTKTSVYLALQSIPLSSKPHPKSGEPNIRMDVGIYWRVIEENIGLSALADGTKWKKYQVFTGESGYSTMVIQQDHRIGFLYEKYDHITHSTDMNDVYDIRYESLPISTITNGEYEAAFLTE
;
A
#
# COMPACT_ATOMS: atom_id res chain seq x y z
N MET A 1 -34.43 -54.48 30.28
CA MET A 1 -35.26 -53.85 29.23
C MET A 1 -34.61 -52.54 28.80
N LYS A 2 -34.50 -52.32 27.48
CA LYS A 2 -34.03 -51.10 26.78
C LYS A 2 -34.88 -49.88 27.22
N ARG A 3 -34.50 -48.59 27.19
CA ARG A 3 -33.88 -47.74 26.14
C ARG A 3 -33.43 -46.36 26.73
N PHE A 4 -32.29 -45.85 26.22
CA PHE A 4 -31.94 -44.49 25.71
C PHE A 4 -32.71 -43.20 26.13
N PHE A 5 -32.19 -41.96 26.14
CA PHE A 5 -31.02 -41.32 25.47
C PHE A 5 -30.58 -40.02 26.22
N SER A 6 -29.27 -39.74 26.13
CA SER A 6 -28.39 -38.56 26.37
C SER A 6 -28.82 -37.23 27.02
N LEU A 7 -27.91 -36.73 27.88
CA LEU A 7 -27.53 -35.31 27.96
C LEU A 7 -26.03 -35.20 28.29
N VAL A 8 -25.27 -34.44 27.49
CA VAL A 8 -23.83 -34.13 27.69
C VAL A 8 -23.74 -32.74 28.32
N LEU A 9 -23.05 -32.62 29.46
CA LEU A 9 -22.67 -31.36 30.07
C LEU A 9 -21.15 -31.34 30.27
N ILE A 10 -20.52 -30.31 29.71
CA ILE A 10 -19.08 -30.05 29.72
C ILE A 10 -18.70 -29.44 31.07
N LEU A 11 -17.72 -30.02 31.76
CA LEU A 11 -17.13 -29.48 32.99
C LEU A 11 -15.76 -28.85 32.68
N ALA A 12 -15.57 -27.62 33.15
CA ALA A 12 -14.35 -26.83 33.02
C ALA A 12 -13.24 -27.30 33.97
N GLY A 13 -11.98 -27.17 33.54
CA GLY A 13 -10.77 -27.31 34.36
C GLY A 13 -9.72 -26.29 33.93
N VAL A 14 -9.42 -25.36 34.83
CA VAL A 14 -8.42 -24.28 34.72
C VAL A 14 -7.00 -24.87 34.60
N PHE A 15 -6.18 -24.35 33.67
CA PHE A 15 -4.73 -24.58 33.67
C PHE A 15 -3.96 -23.28 33.89
N ILE A 16 -3.13 -23.31 34.93
CA ILE A 16 -2.18 -22.30 35.37
C ILE A 16 -1.03 -22.21 34.35
N ILE A 17 -0.67 -20.99 33.98
CA ILE A 17 0.47 -20.68 33.10
C ILE A 17 1.76 -20.79 33.93
N ALA A 18 2.60 -21.77 33.62
CA ALA A 18 4.00 -21.82 34.03
C ALA A 18 4.86 -21.87 32.76
N GLY A 19 5.73 -20.88 32.59
CA GLY A 19 6.57 -20.72 31.40
C GLY A 19 7.53 -21.90 31.20
N CYS A 20 7.53 -22.43 29.98
CA CYS A 20 8.62 -23.27 29.47
C CYS A 20 9.12 -22.65 28.16
N ARG A 21 10.43 -22.42 28.09
CA ARG A 21 11.15 -22.11 26.85
C ARG A 21 10.86 -23.24 25.84
N ASN A 22 10.27 -22.92 24.70
CA ASN A 22 10.12 -23.90 23.62
C ASN A 22 11.52 -24.27 23.09
N PRO A 23 11.95 -25.55 23.15
CA PRO A 23 13.08 -25.99 22.33
C PRO A 23 12.65 -25.87 20.86
N SER A 24 13.52 -25.32 20.01
CA SER A 24 13.33 -25.36 18.57
C SER A 24 13.18 -26.82 18.13
N LEU A 25 11.96 -27.20 17.74
CA LEU A 25 11.68 -28.53 17.20
C LEU A 25 12.53 -28.72 15.94
N ARG A 26 13.33 -29.79 15.89
CA ARG A 26 14.03 -30.19 14.67
C ARG A 26 12.99 -30.48 13.59
N THR A 27 13.20 -29.92 12.40
CA THR A 27 12.36 -30.16 11.23
C THR A 27 13.16 -30.93 10.18
N TYR A 28 12.47 -31.73 9.38
CA TYR A 28 13.03 -32.50 8.28
C TYR A 28 12.27 -32.24 6.99
N THR A 29 13.00 -32.28 5.88
CA THR A 29 12.49 -32.07 4.52
C THR A 29 11.94 -33.37 3.94
N VAL A 30 10.73 -33.30 3.41
CA VAL A 30 10.12 -34.36 2.61
C VAL A 30 10.18 -33.95 1.14
N THR A 31 10.79 -34.81 0.32
CA THR A 31 10.90 -34.65 -1.13
C THR A 31 10.25 -35.84 -1.85
N PHE A 32 9.94 -35.66 -3.12
CA PHE A 32 9.31 -36.68 -3.96
C PHE A 32 10.17 -36.93 -5.20
N ASN A 33 10.21 -38.19 -5.63
CA ASN A 33 10.87 -38.59 -6.87
C ASN A 33 9.87 -39.40 -7.71
N THR A 34 9.43 -38.83 -8.82
CA THR A 34 8.44 -39.46 -9.71
C THR A 34 9.01 -40.58 -10.57
N GLN A 35 10.29 -40.91 -10.42
CA GLN A 35 11.01 -41.89 -11.26
C GLN A 35 10.86 -41.59 -12.76
N GLY A 36 10.86 -40.30 -13.10
CA GLY A 36 10.81 -39.80 -14.48
C GLY A 36 9.41 -39.74 -15.11
N ILE A 37 8.32 -40.03 -14.38
CA ILE A 37 6.96 -40.07 -14.93
C ILE A 37 6.06 -39.03 -14.24
N GLY A 38 5.58 -38.05 -14.99
CA GLY A 38 4.74 -36.97 -14.46
C GLY A 38 5.52 -35.93 -13.66
N MET A 39 4.79 -34.89 -13.24
CA MET A 39 5.31 -33.75 -12.51
C MET A 39 5.32 -34.01 -11.00
N VAL A 40 6.44 -33.67 -10.37
CA VAL A 40 6.75 -33.91 -8.97
C VAL A 40 5.96 -32.98 -8.04
N PRO A 41 5.38 -33.48 -6.92
CA PRO A 41 4.82 -32.61 -5.90
C PRO A 41 5.86 -31.69 -5.25
N ALA A 42 5.40 -30.56 -4.71
CA ALA A 42 6.25 -29.62 -3.99
C ALA A 42 6.82 -30.26 -2.70
N ALA A 43 8.11 -30.03 -2.44
CA ALA A 43 8.74 -30.40 -1.17
C ALA A 43 8.23 -29.51 -0.03
N PHE A 44 8.24 -30.04 1.20
CA PHE A 44 7.84 -29.32 2.40
C PHE A 44 8.60 -29.81 3.63
N THR A 45 8.47 -29.11 4.76
CA THR A 45 9.12 -29.47 6.03
C THR A 45 8.09 -29.84 7.09
N VAL A 46 8.45 -30.78 7.96
CA VAL A 46 7.64 -31.22 9.12
C VAL A 46 8.52 -31.38 10.35
N ALA A 47 7.92 -31.30 11.55
CA ALA A 47 8.64 -31.59 12.79
C ALA A 47 9.06 -33.07 12.87
N GLU A 48 10.19 -33.35 13.51
CA GLU A 48 10.66 -34.70 13.82
C GLU A 48 9.55 -35.53 14.51
N GLY A 49 9.33 -36.75 14.02
CA GLY A 49 8.28 -37.66 14.49
C GLY A 49 6.89 -37.43 13.87
N SER A 50 6.73 -36.48 12.95
CA SER A 50 5.43 -36.21 12.30
C SER A 50 4.99 -37.37 11.38
N LYS A 51 3.69 -37.67 11.38
CA LYS A 51 3.03 -38.49 10.35
C LYS A 51 2.61 -37.59 9.17
N LEU A 52 2.64 -38.14 7.95
CA LEU A 52 2.23 -37.41 6.75
C LEU A 52 0.75 -37.63 6.43
N THR A 53 0.01 -36.53 6.25
CA THR A 53 -1.40 -36.58 5.83
C THR A 53 -1.54 -36.84 4.33
N ALA A 54 -2.71 -37.31 3.87
CA ALA A 54 -2.97 -37.53 2.45
C ALA A 54 -2.82 -36.24 1.61
N ALA A 55 -3.14 -35.08 2.18
CA ALA A 55 -2.94 -33.79 1.51
C ALA A 55 -1.46 -33.43 1.34
N GLN A 56 -0.59 -33.92 2.23
CA GLN A 56 0.86 -33.69 2.18
C GLN A 56 1.60 -34.64 1.24
N ILE A 57 1.02 -35.79 0.87
CA ILE A 57 1.62 -36.73 -0.09
C ILE A 57 0.71 -36.97 -1.30
N PRO A 58 0.41 -35.93 -2.10
CA PRO A 58 -0.48 -36.05 -3.24
C PRO A 58 0.12 -36.96 -4.33
N SER A 59 -0.76 -37.48 -5.20
CA SER A 59 -0.32 -38.16 -6.43
C SER A 59 0.42 -37.18 -7.36
N PRO A 60 1.42 -37.65 -8.14
CA PRO A 60 2.03 -36.85 -9.19
C PRO A 60 0.98 -36.34 -10.20
N THR A 61 1.24 -35.17 -10.79
CA THR A 61 0.39 -34.61 -11.87
C THR A 61 1.03 -34.87 -13.23
N ALA A 62 0.35 -34.52 -14.34
CA ALA A 62 0.86 -34.73 -15.70
C ALA A 62 1.29 -36.19 -16.02
N ILE A 63 0.57 -37.17 -15.47
CA ILE A 63 0.82 -38.59 -15.71
C ILE A 63 0.42 -38.94 -17.16
N PRO A 64 1.32 -39.52 -17.98
CA PRO A 64 0.98 -40.01 -19.32
C PRO A 64 -0.19 -41.00 -19.29
N THR A 65 -1.08 -40.96 -20.29
CA THR A 65 -2.30 -41.79 -20.34
C THR A 65 -2.04 -43.30 -20.35
N ASN A 66 -0.83 -43.74 -20.69
CA ASN A 66 -0.40 -45.15 -20.65
C ASN A 66 0.22 -45.57 -19.30
N LYS A 67 0.22 -44.72 -18.27
CA LYS A 67 0.80 -44.99 -16.94
C LYS A 67 -0.24 -44.82 -15.84
N SER A 68 -0.06 -45.54 -14.73
CA SER A 68 -0.89 -45.45 -13.52
C SER A 68 -0.01 -45.40 -12.28
N PHE A 69 -0.28 -44.43 -11.38
CA PHE A 69 0.45 -44.24 -10.13
C PHE A 69 -0.02 -45.25 -9.07
N ASP A 70 0.93 -45.97 -8.48
CA ASP A 70 0.70 -47.10 -7.56
C ASP A 70 1.18 -46.82 -6.13
N GLY A 71 1.45 -45.56 -5.81
CA GLY A 71 1.81 -45.10 -4.47
C GLY A 71 3.27 -44.70 -4.29
N TRP A 72 3.55 -44.18 -3.09
CA TRP A 72 4.85 -43.66 -2.66
C TRP A 72 5.61 -44.70 -1.81
N PHE A 73 6.90 -44.85 -2.08
CA PHE A 73 7.78 -45.84 -1.45
C PHE A 73 9.01 -45.17 -0.84
N LYS A 74 9.59 -45.80 0.19
CA LYS A 74 10.76 -45.29 0.93
C LYS A 74 12.11 -45.59 0.25
N ASP A 75 12.09 -46.39 -0.81
CA ASP A 75 13.24 -46.86 -1.56
C ASP A 75 13.01 -46.76 -3.08
N THR A 76 14.10 -46.58 -3.84
CA THR A 76 14.10 -46.49 -5.30
C THR A 76 13.55 -47.74 -5.98
N SER A 77 13.77 -48.92 -5.40
CA SER A 77 13.25 -50.21 -5.89
C SER A 77 11.75 -50.42 -5.61
N CYS A 78 11.08 -49.48 -4.95
CA CYS A 78 9.66 -49.54 -4.62
C CYS A 78 9.24 -50.85 -3.91
N THR A 79 10.03 -51.25 -2.91
CA THR A 79 9.79 -52.45 -2.08
C THR A 79 9.20 -52.13 -0.71
N GLN A 80 9.42 -50.92 -0.20
CA GLN A 80 8.98 -50.44 1.11
C GLN A 80 7.94 -49.32 0.97
N PRO A 81 6.63 -49.62 0.91
CA PRO A 81 5.61 -48.58 0.79
C PRO A 81 5.61 -47.65 2.01
N TRP A 82 5.30 -46.38 1.79
CA TRP A 82 5.02 -45.45 2.88
C TRP A 82 3.70 -45.81 3.56
N ASN A 83 3.75 -46.11 4.86
CA ASN A 83 2.59 -46.49 5.65
C ASN A 83 2.06 -45.30 6.46
N HIS A 84 0.94 -44.70 6.01
CA HIS A 84 0.32 -43.55 6.68
C HIS A 84 -0.02 -43.75 8.16
N ALA A 85 -0.28 -44.99 8.59
CA ALA A 85 -0.66 -45.27 9.97
C ALA A 85 0.55 -45.43 10.90
N ALA A 86 1.68 -45.92 10.37
CA ALA A 86 2.83 -46.36 11.15
C ALA A 86 4.09 -45.50 10.96
N ASP A 87 4.33 -44.99 9.75
CA ASP A 87 5.57 -44.27 9.43
C ASP A 87 5.55 -42.83 9.96
N THR A 88 6.72 -42.37 10.42
CA THR A 88 6.98 -41.00 10.90
C THR A 88 8.27 -40.46 10.29
N VAL A 89 8.36 -39.14 10.12
CA VAL A 89 9.55 -38.49 9.56
C VAL A 89 10.58 -38.24 10.65
N THR A 90 11.69 -38.98 10.63
CA THR A 90 12.78 -38.90 11.62
C THR A 90 14.12 -38.41 11.03
N LYS A 91 14.14 -38.15 9.72
CA LYS A 91 15.23 -37.54 8.95
C LYS A 91 14.68 -37.00 7.64
N ASP A 92 15.48 -36.20 6.91
CA ASP A 92 15.16 -35.85 5.53
C ASP A 92 14.91 -37.12 4.71
N ILE A 93 13.81 -37.13 3.96
CA ILE A 93 13.33 -38.33 3.25
C ILE A 93 12.86 -37.98 1.84
N THR A 94 13.16 -38.88 0.90
CA THR A 94 12.61 -38.86 -0.46
C THR A 94 11.66 -40.03 -0.62
N LEU A 95 10.45 -39.77 -1.09
CA LEU A 95 9.47 -40.79 -1.45
C LEU A 95 9.50 -41.03 -2.97
N TYR A 96 9.56 -42.30 -3.38
CA TYR A 96 9.70 -42.74 -4.77
C TYR A 96 8.37 -43.26 -5.30
N ALA A 97 7.96 -42.80 -6.49
CA ALA A 97 6.71 -43.21 -7.11
C ALA A 97 6.84 -44.63 -7.70
N LYS A 98 5.84 -45.49 -7.45
CA LYS A 98 5.67 -46.76 -8.15
C LYS A 98 4.67 -46.60 -9.29
N TRP A 99 4.93 -47.27 -10.41
CA TRP A 99 4.14 -47.14 -11.64
C TRP A 99 3.70 -48.50 -12.19
N ARG A 100 2.54 -48.52 -12.84
CA ARG A 100 2.03 -49.62 -13.67
C ARG A 100 1.74 -49.11 -15.07
N ASN A 101 1.79 -49.98 -16.09
CA ASN A 101 1.21 -49.66 -17.40
C ASN A 101 -0.31 -49.62 -17.27
N ALA A 102 -0.99 -48.66 -17.90
CA ALA A 102 -2.43 -48.53 -17.77
C ALA A 102 -3.20 -49.66 -18.50
N LEU A 103 -2.66 -50.20 -19.61
CA LEU A 103 -3.27 -51.27 -20.41
C LEU A 103 -2.22 -52.13 -21.17
N PRO A 104 -2.13 -53.45 -20.91
CA PRO A 104 -2.67 -54.16 -19.75
C PRO A 104 -1.96 -53.72 -18.46
N LEU A 105 -2.67 -53.77 -17.33
CA LEU A 105 -2.17 -53.47 -15.97
C LEU A 105 -1.05 -54.45 -15.58
N THR A 106 0.16 -54.15 -16.04
CA THR A 106 1.37 -54.94 -15.78
C THR A 106 2.30 -54.12 -14.88
N PRO A 107 2.80 -54.70 -13.78
CA PRO A 107 3.88 -54.10 -13.01
C PRO A 107 5.06 -53.79 -13.92
N ILE A 108 5.63 -52.59 -13.79
CA ILE A 108 6.91 -52.26 -14.42
C ILE A 108 7.97 -52.77 -13.44
N GLU A 109 8.74 -53.80 -13.84
CA GLU A 109 9.91 -54.28 -13.08
C GLU A 109 10.92 -53.14 -12.85
N PRO A 110 11.72 -53.19 -11.77
CA PRO A 110 12.58 -52.08 -11.38
C PRO A 110 13.49 -51.63 -12.52
N SER A 111 13.61 -50.30 -12.60
CA SER A 111 14.24 -49.49 -13.63
C SER A 111 15.51 -50.10 -14.21
N THR A 112 15.51 -50.34 -15.52
CA THR A 112 16.73 -50.21 -16.31
C THR A 112 17.40 -48.88 -15.93
N PRO A 113 18.72 -48.86 -15.66
CA PRO A 113 19.44 -47.62 -15.38
C PRO A 113 19.05 -46.54 -16.38
N LEU A 114 18.70 -45.35 -15.90
CA LEU A 114 18.37 -44.22 -16.74
C LEU A 114 19.63 -43.36 -16.90
N TYR A 115 19.90 -42.95 -18.13
CA TYR A 115 21.02 -42.07 -18.44
C TYR A 115 20.53 -40.76 -19.03
N THR A 116 21.25 -39.71 -18.68
CA THR A 116 21.00 -38.34 -19.11
C THR A 116 21.73 -38.04 -20.41
N VAL A 117 20.99 -37.53 -21.39
CA VAL A 117 21.55 -36.94 -22.61
C VAL A 117 21.48 -35.42 -22.49
N THR A 118 22.64 -34.79 -22.48
CA THR A 118 22.78 -33.33 -22.49
C THR A 118 23.20 -32.85 -23.87
N PHE A 119 22.78 -31.64 -24.24
CA PHE A 119 23.10 -31.03 -25.53
C PHE A 119 23.98 -29.81 -25.32
N ASN A 120 25.20 -29.82 -25.85
CA ASN A 120 26.12 -28.70 -25.79
C ASN A 120 26.16 -28.02 -27.17
N THR A 121 25.68 -26.78 -27.23
CA THR A 121 25.61 -26.00 -28.48
C THR A 121 26.94 -25.38 -28.89
N GLN A 122 28.00 -25.59 -28.12
CA GLN A 122 29.33 -25.02 -28.35
C GLN A 122 29.29 -23.49 -28.42
N GLY A 123 28.42 -22.88 -27.59
CA GLY A 123 28.26 -21.43 -27.46
C GLY A 123 27.38 -20.76 -28.52
N ILE A 124 26.71 -21.52 -29.40
CA ILE A 124 25.93 -20.96 -30.51
C ILE A 124 24.46 -21.40 -30.41
N GLY A 125 23.55 -20.45 -30.18
CA GLY A 125 22.12 -20.73 -30.04
C GLY A 125 21.74 -21.41 -28.72
N THR A 126 20.47 -21.78 -28.61
CA THR A 126 19.86 -22.36 -27.40
C THR A 126 19.74 -23.88 -27.54
N ALA A 127 20.23 -24.61 -26.55
CA ALA A 127 20.23 -26.08 -26.53
C ALA A 127 18.79 -26.65 -26.42
N PRO A 128 18.51 -27.80 -27.03
CA PRO A 128 17.33 -28.58 -26.68
C PRO A 128 17.28 -28.95 -25.19
N ALA A 129 16.09 -29.27 -24.70
CA ALA A 129 15.94 -29.81 -23.36
C ALA A 129 16.72 -31.13 -23.21
N MET A 130 17.36 -31.33 -22.06
CA MET A 130 18.00 -32.60 -21.72
C MET A 130 16.95 -33.73 -21.70
N LEU A 131 17.40 -34.94 -22.04
CA LEU A 131 16.56 -36.12 -22.03
C LEU A 131 17.06 -37.15 -21.01
N THR A 132 16.13 -37.96 -20.54
CA THR A 132 16.42 -39.15 -19.73
C THR A 132 15.90 -40.36 -20.48
N VAL A 133 16.78 -41.32 -20.77
CA VAL A 133 16.46 -42.54 -21.54
C VAL A 133 16.98 -43.78 -20.80
N ALA A 134 16.38 -44.94 -21.07
CA ALA A 134 16.86 -46.20 -20.50
C ALA A 134 18.22 -46.61 -21.10
N GLU A 135 19.03 -47.31 -20.31
CA GLU A 135 20.24 -47.99 -20.76
C GLU A 135 19.97 -48.81 -22.04
N GLU A 136 20.90 -48.74 -22.98
CA GLU A 136 20.82 -49.31 -24.33
C GLU A 136 19.78 -48.68 -25.28
N SER A 137 19.16 -47.54 -24.91
CA SER A 137 18.24 -46.84 -25.80
C SER A 137 18.96 -46.22 -27.00
N LYS A 138 18.38 -46.37 -28.20
CA LYS A 138 18.73 -45.56 -29.37
C LYS A 138 17.96 -44.25 -29.33
N LEU A 139 18.63 -43.14 -29.64
CA LEU A 139 17.96 -41.85 -29.81
C LEU A 139 17.30 -41.78 -31.18
N THR A 140 16.27 -40.95 -31.31
CA THR A 140 15.62 -40.63 -32.58
C THR A 140 15.88 -39.18 -32.97
N ALA A 141 15.73 -38.83 -34.25
CA ALA A 141 15.86 -37.44 -34.70
C ALA A 141 14.89 -36.48 -33.97
N ALA A 142 13.70 -36.97 -33.61
CA ALA A 142 12.72 -36.20 -32.83
C ALA A 142 13.18 -35.92 -31.39
N GLN A 143 13.97 -36.82 -30.80
CA GLN A 143 14.57 -36.66 -29.47
C GLN A 143 15.84 -35.79 -29.50
N THR A 144 16.42 -35.54 -30.67
CA THR A 144 17.63 -34.71 -30.80
C THR A 144 17.38 -33.57 -31.80
N PRO A 145 16.43 -32.66 -31.53
CA PRO A 145 16.13 -31.57 -32.45
C PRO A 145 17.34 -30.63 -32.60
N ALA A 146 17.34 -29.84 -33.67
CA ALA A 146 18.35 -28.80 -33.86
C ALA A 146 18.24 -27.72 -32.76
N PRO A 147 19.35 -27.07 -32.37
CA PRO A 147 19.31 -25.89 -31.50
C PRO A 147 18.43 -24.77 -32.08
N THR A 148 17.86 -23.92 -31.22
CA THR A 148 17.13 -22.72 -31.63
C THR A 148 18.01 -21.47 -31.48
N ALA A 149 17.53 -20.30 -31.89
CA ALA A 149 18.29 -19.03 -31.85
C ALA A 149 19.68 -19.12 -32.52
N ILE A 150 19.78 -19.88 -33.62
CA ILE A 150 21.02 -20.03 -34.39
C ILE A 150 21.28 -18.70 -35.13
N PRO A 151 22.47 -18.09 -35.01
CA PRO A 151 22.85 -16.91 -35.78
C PRO A 151 22.74 -17.17 -37.30
N LEU A 152 22.28 -16.17 -38.05
CA LEU A 152 22.06 -16.28 -39.51
C LEU A 152 23.30 -16.72 -40.30
N ASN A 153 24.51 -16.48 -39.78
CA ASN A 153 25.78 -16.90 -40.40
C ASN A 153 26.19 -18.34 -40.06
N LYS A 154 25.38 -19.09 -39.30
CA LYS A 154 25.65 -20.47 -38.89
C LYS A 154 24.52 -21.40 -39.33
N SER A 155 24.89 -22.62 -39.68
CA SER A 155 23.97 -23.71 -40.00
C SER A 155 24.32 -24.93 -39.14
N PHE A 156 23.30 -25.52 -38.50
CA PHE A 156 23.45 -26.70 -37.67
C PHE A 156 23.72 -27.93 -38.54
N ASP A 157 24.77 -28.66 -38.21
CA ASP A 157 25.30 -29.78 -39.00
C ASP A 157 25.20 -31.14 -38.30
N GLY A 158 24.39 -31.21 -37.23
CA GLY A 158 24.16 -32.44 -36.47
C GLY A 158 24.89 -32.51 -35.14
N TRP A 159 24.60 -33.59 -34.42
CA TRP A 159 25.08 -33.87 -33.06
C TRP A 159 26.25 -34.87 -33.08
N PHE A 160 27.27 -34.61 -32.27
CA PHE A 160 28.52 -35.38 -32.21
C PHE A 160 28.84 -35.84 -30.78
N LYS A 161 29.56 -36.94 -30.63
CA LYS A 161 29.92 -37.56 -29.33
C LYS A 161 31.11 -36.87 -28.65
N ASP A 162 31.81 -35.99 -29.35
CA ASP A 162 33.04 -35.33 -28.91
C ASP A 162 33.03 -33.81 -29.21
N THR A 163 33.76 -33.04 -28.40
CA THR A 163 33.91 -31.58 -28.54
C THR A 163 34.57 -31.14 -29.83
N SER A 164 35.40 -31.99 -30.45
CA SER A 164 36.02 -31.71 -31.76
C SER A 164 35.10 -31.99 -32.95
N CYS A 165 33.88 -32.48 -32.71
CA CYS A 165 32.88 -32.83 -33.71
C CYS A 165 33.42 -33.75 -34.82
N THR A 166 34.14 -34.81 -34.41
CA THR A 166 34.73 -35.81 -35.30
C THR A 166 33.94 -37.12 -35.37
N GLN A 167 33.19 -37.45 -34.31
CA GLN A 167 32.36 -38.65 -34.21
C GLN A 167 30.88 -38.30 -34.19
N PRO A 168 30.17 -38.35 -35.34
CA PRO A 168 28.73 -38.07 -35.36
C PRO A 168 27.97 -39.13 -34.54
N TRP A 169 26.87 -38.71 -33.90
CA TRP A 169 25.93 -39.65 -33.31
C TRP A 169 25.21 -40.42 -34.42
N ASN A 170 25.31 -41.74 -34.41
CA ASN A 170 24.69 -42.61 -35.41
C ASN A 170 23.41 -43.23 -34.87
N TYR A 171 22.26 -42.71 -35.31
CA TYR A 171 20.93 -43.19 -34.88
C TYR A 171 20.65 -44.67 -35.17
N ALA A 172 21.35 -45.30 -36.10
CA ALA A 172 21.16 -46.72 -36.41
C ALA A 172 21.92 -47.65 -35.46
N THR A 173 23.08 -47.22 -34.94
CA THR A 173 24.02 -48.11 -34.25
C THR A 173 24.36 -47.68 -32.82
N ASP A 174 24.33 -46.39 -32.52
CA ASP A 174 24.70 -45.88 -31.20
C ASP A 174 23.55 -46.06 -30.19
N THR A 175 23.90 -46.53 -28.99
CA THR A 175 23.01 -46.65 -27.83
C THR A 175 23.55 -45.84 -26.66
N VAL A 176 22.65 -45.39 -25.77
CA VAL A 176 23.02 -44.67 -24.56
C VAL A 176 23.33 -45.67 -23.45
N THR A 177 24.62 -45.79 -23.10
CA THR A 177 25.14 -46.73 -22.10
C THR A 177 25.67 -46.04 -20.84
N LYS A 178 25.64 -44.71 -20.82
CA LYS A 178 25.99 -43.83 -19.69
C LYS A 178 25.47 -42.42 -19.97
N ASP A 179 25.53 -41.54 -18.97
CA ASP A 179 25.32 -40.10 -19.18
C ASP A 179 26.25 -39.59 -20.29
N ILE A 180 25.68 -38.88 -21.26
CA ILE A 180 26.39 -38.42 -22.45
C ILE A 180 26.05 -36.98 -22.78
N THR A 181 27.03 -36.23 -23.28
CA THR A 181 26.83 -34.91 -23.88
C THR A 181 27.02 -35.02 -25.37
N LEU A 182 26.03 -34.58 -26.15
CA LEU A 182 26.13 -34.42 -27.59
C LEU A 182 26.49 -32.98 -27.93
N TYR A 183 27.49 -32.80 -28.80
CA TYR A 183 28.05 -31.51 -29.19
C TYR A 183 27.55 -31.10 -30.57
N ALA A 184 27.05 -29.88 -30.70
CA ALA A 184 26.57 -29.36 -31.97
C ALA A 184 27.74 -29.06 -32.91
N LYS A 185 27.67 -29.54 -34.16
CA LYS A 185 28.56 -29.11 -35.22
C LYS A 185 27.93 -27.96 -36.00
N TRP A 186 28.76 -26.98 -36.36
CA TRP A 186 28.33 -25.78 -37.06
C TRP A 186 29.10 -25.61 -38.38
N ARG A 187 28.37 -25.26 -39.44
CA ARG A 187 28.95 -24.76 -40.69
C ARG A 187 28.64 -23.26 -40.83
N ASN A 188 29.44 -22.54 -41.60
CA ASN A 188 29.08 -21.19 -42.01
C ASN A 188 27.96 -21.27 -43.06
N ALA A 189 26.86 -20.54 -42.86
CA ALA A 189 25.81 -20.46 -43.85
C ALA A 189 26.27 -19.59 -45.05
N SER A 190 26.09 -20.08 -46.27
CA SER A 190 26.41 -19.35 -47.51
C SER A 190 25.15 -19.28 -48.40
N PRO A 191 24.85 -18.12 -49.02
CA PRO A 191 25.59 -16.87 -48.97
C PRO A 191 25.35 -16.10 -47.66
N LEU A 192 26.42 -15.46 -47.16
CA LEU A 192 26.38 -14.52 -46.05
C LEU A 192 25.61 -13.26 -46.48
N THR A 193 24.30 -13.21 -46.26
CA THR A 193 23.60 -11.93 -46.17
C THR A 193 24.22 -11.15 -45.00
N PRO A 194 24.42 -9.83 -45.12
CA PRO A 194 24.77 -9.01 -43.96
C PRO A 194 23.76 -9.27 -42.85
N ILE A 195 24.23 -9.56 -41.63
CA ILE A 195 23.35 -9.58 -40.46
C ILE A 195 22.91 -8.13 -40.29
N GLU A 196 21.70 -7.82 -40.73
CA GLU A 196 21.09 -6.52 -40.50
C GLU A 196 21.15 -6.24 -38.98
N PRO A 197 21.66 -5.07 -38.56
CA PRO A 197 21.86 -4.80 -37.14
C PRO A 197 20.52 -4.87 -36.41
N LEU A 198 20.52 -5.51 -35.24
CA LEU A 198 19.39 -5.52 -34.32
C LEU A 198 19.49 -4.31 -33.40
N TYR A 199 18.37 -3.66 -33.16
CA TYR A 199 18.25 -2.59 -32.19
C TYR A 199 17.27 -2.96 -31.08
N THR A 200 17.57 -2.47 -29.89
CA THR A 200 16.78 -2.68 -28.69
C THR A 200 15.69 -1.62 -28.60
N VAL A 201 14.45 -2.06 -28.43
CA VAL A 201 13.31 -1.21 -28.10
C VAL A 201 12.98 -1.40 -26.63
N THR A 202 13.16 -0.35 -25.84
CA THR A 202 12.80 -0.30 -24.42
C THR A 202 11.46 0.38 -24.24
N PHE A 203 10.66 -0.08 -23.27
CA PHE A 203 9.34 0.43 -22.99
C PHE A 203 9.29 1.09 -21.61
N ASN A 204 9.20 2.43 -21.57
CA ASN A 204 9.09 3.19 -20.33
C ASN A 204 7.60 3.38 -19.96
N THR A 205 7.16 2.63 -18.94
CA THR A 205 5.79 2.72 -18.39
C THR A 205 5.62 3.83 -17.36
N ARG A 206 6.69 4.58 -17.07
CA ARG A 206 6.75 5.69 -16.12
C ARG A 206 6.48 5.28 -14.68
N ASN A 207 7.03 4.12 -14.31
CA ASN A 207 6.90 3.53 -12.98
C ASN A 207 5.44 3.24 -12.54
N LEU A 208 4.44 3.37 -13.43
CA LEU A 208 3.05 3.01 -13.12
C LEU A 208 2.81 1.49 -13.12
N THR A 209 3.64 0.73 -13.81
CA THR A 209 3.53 -0.74 -13.85
C THR A 209 4.90 -1.36 -13.59
N SER A 210 4.91 -2.66 -13.32
CA SER A 210 6.16 -3.43 -13.36
C SER A 210 6.89 -3.21 -14.70
N PRO A 211 8.24 -3.19 -14.69
CA PRO A 211 9.04 -3.02 -15.90
C PRO A 211 8.69 -4.05 -16.97
N LEU A 212 8.59 -3.61 -18.22
CA LEU A 212 8.32 -4.47 -19.37
C LEU A 212 9.63 -4.99 -19.95
N THR A 213 9.59 -6.20 -20.52
CA THR A 213 10.75 -6.79 -21.20
C THR A 213 11.04 -6.04 -22.51
N PRO A 214 12.28 -5.58 -22.76
CA PRO A 214 12.67 -5.01 -24.05
C PRO A 214 12.60 -6.04 -25.17
N ILE A 215 12.42 -5.57 -26.41
CA ILE A 215 12.44 -6.42 -27.62
C ILE A 215 13.60 -6.00 -28.54
N THR A 216 13.99 -6.91 -29.43
CA THR A 216 15.00 -6.64 -30.47
C THR A 216 14.36 -6.62 -31.85
N VAL A 217 14.64 -5.60 -32.65
CA VAL A 217 14.05 -5.38 -33.97
C VAL A 217 15.15 -5.19 -35.00
N ILE A 218 15.00 -5.78 -36.18
CA ILE A 218 15.93 -5.60 -37.29
C ILE A 218 15.89 -4.14 -37.75
N LYS A 219 17.05 -3.55 -38.03
CA LYS A 219 17.14 -2.19 -38.58
C LYS A 219 16.18 -1.99 -39.76
N ASN A 220 15.54 -0.82 -39.79
CA ASN A 220 14.57 -0.38 -40.78
C ASN A 220 13.30 -1.26 -40.85
N HIS A 221 13.04 -2.14 -39.87
CA HIS A 221 11.78 -2.89 -39.77
C HIS A 221 10.83 -2.24 -38.76
N THR A 222 9.53 -2.49 -38.94
CA THR A 222 8.49 -2.09 -37.99
C THR A 222 8.42 -3.06 -36.80
N ILE A 223 7.78 -2.63 -35.72
CA ILE A 223 7.42 -3.52 -34.60
C ILE A 223 6.07 -4.15 -34.92
N PRO A 224 5.94 -5.49 -34.98
CA PRO A 224 4.65 -6.13 -35.17
C PRO A 224 3.65 -5.72 -34.08
N ALA A 225 2.38 -5.51 -34.44
CA ALA A 225 1.35 -5.13 -33.48
C ALA A 225 1.11 -6.17 -32.38
N THR A 226 1.49 -7.43 -32.62
CA THR A 226 1.47 -8.53 -31.64
C THR A 226 2.60 -8.45 -30.62
N ASP A 227 3.70 -7.79 -30.98
CA ASP A 227 4.94 -7.77 -30.21
C ASP A 227 5.08 -6.48 -29.40
N ILE A 228 4.27 -5.46 -29.71
CA ILE A 228 4.20 -4.23 -28.93
C ILE A 228 3.34 -4.46 -27.67
N PRO A 229 3.87 -4.27 -26.46
CA PRO A 229 3.13 -4.55 -25.24
C PRO A 229 1.99 -3.54 -25.02
N ASN A 230 0.91 -3.99 -24.39
CA ASN A 230 -0.25 -3.18 -24.03
C ASN A 230 -0.47 -3.22 -22.50
N PRO A 231 0.27 -2.40 -21.72
CA PRO A 231 0.20 -2.44 -20.27
C PRO A 231 -1.17 -1.93 -19.77
N THR A 232 -1.60 -2.46 -18.63
CA THR A 232 -2.83 -2.02 -17.96
C THR A 232 -2.53 -1.42 -16.60
N HIS A 233 -3.37 -0.48 -16.17
CA HIS A 233 -3.29 0.10 -14.84
C HIS A 233 -4.69 0.24 -14.25
N ARG A 234 -4.81 0.14 -12.92
CA ARG A 234 -6.10 0.20 -12.21
C ARG A 234 -6.76 1.56 -12.38
N THR A 235 -6.01 2.64 -12.21
CA THR A 235 -6.51 4.02 -12.17
C THR A 235 -6.15 4.91 -13.37
N TRP A 236 -5.44 4.35 -14.35
CA TRP A 236 -4.96 5.07 -15.55
C TRP A 236 -5.25 4.24 -16.81
N ASN A 237 -5.66 4.91 -17.89
CA ASN A 237 -5.87 4.33 -19.22
C ASN A 237 -4.60 4.46 -20.05
N PHE A 238 -4.10 3.34 -20.57
CA PHE A 238 -3.00 3.34 -21.53
C PHE A 238 -3.50 3.86 -22.88
N SER A 239 -2.87 4.94 -23.37
CA SER A 239 -3.28 5.65 -24.59
C SER A 239 -2.31 5.40 -25.77
N GLY A 240 -1.36 4.50 -25.62
CA GLY A 240 -0.37 4.14 -26.64
C GLY A 240 1.07 4.55 -26.31
N TRP A 241 1.96 4.13 -27.19
CA TRP A 241 3.41 4.38 -27.11
C TRP A 241 3.81 5.62 -27.91
N TYR A 242 4.76 6.39 -27.37
CA TYR A 242 5.23 7.64 -27.97
C TYR A 242 6.75 7.65 -28.08
N LYS A 243 7.26 8.37 -29.08
CA LYS A 243 8.69 8.45 -29.42
C LYS A 243 9.50 9.32 -28.45
N ASP A 244 8.82 10.14 -27.66
CA ASP A 244 9.43 11.11 -26.78
C ASP A 244 8.72 11.15 -25.41
N LYS A 245 9.47 11.53 -24.37
CA LYS A 245 8.98 11.63 -23.00
C LYS A 245 7.88 12.68 -22.77
N ASN A 246 7.65 13.60 -23.71
CA ASN A 246 6.54 14.56 -23.60
C ASN A 246 5.26 14.04 -24.29
N CYS A 247 5.34 12.87 -24.94
CA CYS A 247 4.27 12.25 -25.72
C CYS A 247 3.76 13.16 -26.85
N ASN A 248 4.68 13.81 -27.57
CA ASN A 248 4.36 14.68 -28.71
C ASN A 248 4.11 13.89 -30.00
N ALA A 249 4.86 12.81 -30.23
CA ALA A 249 4.74 11.98 -31.43
C ALA A 249 4.43 10.52 -31.09
N GLN A 250 3.23 10.04 -31.45
CA GLN A 250 2.82 8.66 -31.23
C GLN A 250 3.59 7.72 -32.16
N TRP A 251 3.97 6.54 -31.64
CA TRP A 251 4.54 5.46 -32.44
C TRP A 251 3.44 4.73 -33.21
N SER A 252 3.66 4.56 -34.52
CA SER A 252 2.79 3.84 -35.44
C SER A 252 3.43 2.50 -35.81
N THR A 253 2.83 1.39 -35.38
CA THR A 253 3.28 0.04 -35.76
C THR A 253 3.13 -0.25 -37.24
N ALA A 254 2.35 0.55 -37.98
CA ALA A 254 2.12 0.38 -39.41
C ALA A 254 3.20 1.05 -40.29
N SER A 255 3.88 2.08 -39.78
CA SER A 255 4.74 2.94 -40.62
C SER A 255 6.09 3.27 -40.00
N ASP A 256 6.22 3.27 -38.67
CA ASP A 256 7.47 3.61 -38.02
C ASP A 256 8.43 2.42 -37.99
N THR A 257 9.68 2.68 -38.34
CA THR A 257 10.74 1.67 -38.38
C THR A 257 11.82 1.96 -37.34
N VAL A 258 12.44 0.90 -36.83
CA VAL A 258 13.51 1.00 -35.82
C VAL A 258 14.84 1.23 -36.52
N THR A 259 15.46 2.40 -36.32
CA THR A 259 16.71 2.81 -37.00
C THR A 259 17.93 2.90 -36.08
N ALA A 260 17.71 2.84 -34.76
CA ALA A 260 18.68 2.78 -33.67
C ALA A 260 18.01 2.16 -32.44
N ASP A 261 18.76 1.97 -31.35
CA ASP A 261 18.15 1.67 -30.05
C ASP A 261 17.21 2.83 -29.66
N ILE A 262 15.99 2.51 -29.24
CA ILE A 262 14.96 3.50 -28.91
C ILE A 262 14.28 3.16 -27.59
N THR A 263 13.76 4.20 -26.93
CA THR A 263 12.82 4.06 -25.82
C THR A 263 11.47 4.61 -26.23
N LEU A 264 10.43 3.82 -26.11
CA LEU A 264 9.04 4.24 -26.28
C LEU A 264 8.42 4.55 -24.92
N TYR A 265 7.70 5.65 -24.82
CA TYR A 265 7.12 6.17 -23.58
C TYR A 265 5.61 5.99 -23.57
N ALA A 266 5.08 5.43 -22.50
CA ALA A 266 3.64 5.22 -22.34
C ALA A 266 2.92 6.54 -22.08
N LYS A 267 1.86 6.81 -22.84
CA LYS A 267 0.92 7.89 -22.51
C LYS A 267 -0.22 7.34 -21.67
N TRP A 268 -0.47 8.01 -20.55
CA TRP A 268 -1.51 7.64 -19.60
C TRP A 268 -2.53 8.77 -19.45
N THR A 269 -3.81 8.42 -19.39
CA THR A 269 -4.90 9.35 -19.07
C THR A 269 -5.63 8.87 -17.82
N PRO A 270 -6.00 9.75 -16.88
CA PRO A 270 -6.61 9.31 -15.62
C PRO A 270 -8.00 8.74 -15.87
N LYS A 271 -8.35 7.64 -15.19
CA LYS A 271 -9.72 7.13 -15.15
C LYS A 271 -10.59 7.97 -14.22
N THR A 272 -11.89 7.98 -14.48
CA THR A 272 -12.92 8.54 -13.60
C THR A 272 -13.55 7.45 -12.76
N PHE A 273 -13.75 7.71 -11.47
CA PHE A 273 -14.32 6.75 -10.53
C PHE A 273 -15.49 7.37 -9.77
N SER A 274 -16.40 6.52 -9.32
CA SER A 274 -17.49 6.92 -8.44
C SER A 274 -16.95 7.22 -7.05
N LYS A 275 -17.42 8.32 -6.47
CA LYS A 275 -17.28 8.63 -5.04
C LYS A 275 -17.85 7.53 -4.16
N GLN A 276 -17.26 7.31 -2.99
CA GLN A 276 -17.62 6.23 -2.06
C GLN A 276 -18.01 6.81 -0.70
N ASP A 277 -19.24 6.57 -0.25
CA ASP A 277 -19.62 6.85 1.14
C ASP A 277 -19.09 5.71 2.01
N LEU A 278 -18.05 6.00 2.81
CA LEU A 278 -17.41 5.01 3.66
C LEU A 278 -18.22 4.77 4.93
N TRP A 279 -18.77 5.84 5.50
CA TRP A 279 -19.61 5.79 6.68
C TRP A 279 -20.78 6.76 6.56
N GLU A 280 -21.98 6.21 6.62
CA GLU A 280 -23.24 6.95 6.60
C GLU A 280 -23.83 6.99 8.01
N SER A 281 -24.02 8.20 8.56
CA SER A 281 -24.60 8.42 9.88
C SER A 281 -25.99 7.79 9.98
N LYS A 282 -26.31 7.17 11.12
CA LYS A 282 -27.55 6.42 11.39
C LYS A 282 -27.76 5.18 10.50
N LYS A 283 -26.71 4.71 9.82
CA LYS A 283 -26.80 3.55 8.92
C LYS A 283 -25.65 2.58 9.10
N THR A 284 -24.40 3.02 8.93
CA THR A 284 -23.24 2.10 8.83
C THR A 284 -22.96 1.35 10.13
N GLU A 285 -23.01 2.04 11.27
CA GLU A 285 -22.74 1.45 12.59
C GLU A 285 -23.95 1.60 13.52
N GLY A 286 -25.16 1.45 13.01
CA GLY A 286 -26.41 1.52 13.80
C GLY A 286 -27.20 2.82 13.62
N SER A 287 -28.48 2.78 14.00
CA SER A 287 -29.48 3.82 13.69
C SER A 287 -29.37 5.10 14.52
N THR A 288 -28.54 5.11 15.56
CA THR A 288 -28.34 6.25 16.45
C THR A 288 -26.93 6.84 16.39
N ASN A 289 -26.03 6.25 15.61
CA ASN A 289 -24.61 6.59 15.63
C ASN A 289 -24.22 7.53 14.49
N TYR A 290 -23.20 8.34 14.74
CA TYR A 290 -22.73 9.40 13.84
C TYR A 290 -21.24 9.27 13.57
N PHE A 291 -20.77 9.88 12.49
CA PHE A 291 -19.36 9.86 12.11
C PHE A 291 -18.82 11.26 11.88
N ARG A 292 -17.60 11.52 12.34
CA ARG A 292 -16.90 12.79 12.15
C ARG A 292 -15.38 12.60 12.18
N ILE A 293 -14.67 13.64 11.78
CA ILE A 293 -13.22 13.78 11.93
C ILE A 293 -12.42 12.78 11.08
N PRO A 294 -12.37 13.00 9.75
CA PRO A 294 -11.66 12.12 8.83
C PRO A 294 -10.14 12.25 8.96
N ALA A 295 -9.45 11.11 8.99
CA ALA A 295 -8.00 10.98 8.89
C ALA A 295 -7.65 9.96 7.79
N LEU A 296 -6.55 10.18 7.05
CA LEU A 296 -6.18 9.35 5.90
C LEU A 296 -4.65 9.21 5.80
N ALA A 297 -4.18 7.99 5.61
CA ALA A 297 -2.79 7.68 5.27
C ALA A 297 -2.71 6.60 4.18
N GLN A 298 -1.58 6.55 3.48
CA GLN A 298 -1.25 5.46 2.56
C GLN A 298 0.00 4.73 3.08
N THR A 299 -0.09 3.41 3.21
CA THR A 299 1.05 2.56 3.61
C THR A 299 2.01 2.30 2.45
N LYS A 300 3.20 1.76 2.72
CA LYS A 300 4.22 1.49 1.71
C LYS A 300 3.74 0.63 0.53
N ASP A 301 2.75 -0.25 0.74
CA ASP A 301 2.23 -1.15 -0.30
C ASP A 301 1.10 -0.54 -1.14
N GLY A 302 0.78 0.74 -0.89
CA GLY A 302 -0.29 1.46 -1.57
C GLY A 302 -1.66 1.38 -0.86
N THR A 303 -1.79 0.57 0.20
CA THR A 303 -3.05 0.47 0.96
C THR A 303 -3.40 1.81 1.61
N LEU A 304 -4.63 2.28 1.40
CA LEU A 304 -5.19 3.43 2.09
C LEU A 304 -5.84 3.00 3.40
N ILE A 305 -5.66 3.79 4.45
CA ILE A 305 -6.31 3.63 5.75
C ILE A 305 -7.11 4.91 6.02
N ALA A 306 -8.43 4.80 5.95
CA ALA A 306 -9.35 5.86 6.37
C ALA A 306 -9.69 5.65 7.84
N VAL A 307 -9.71 6.74 8.61
CA VAL A 307 -10.00 6.77 10.04
C VAL A 307 -11.11 7.79 10.29
N THR A 308 -12.03 7.49 11.20
CA THR A 308 -13.08 8.42 11.64
C THR A 308 -13.44 8.19 13.11
N ASP A 309 -13.99 9.21 13.76
CA ASP A 309 -14.76 9.05 15.01
C ASP A 309 -16.06 8.30 14.70
N LEU A 310 -16.40 7.35 15.57
CA LEU A 310 -17.73 6.76 15.77
C LEU A 310 -18.32 7.40 17.04
N ARG A 311 -19.30 8.28 16.85
CA ARG A 311 -19.98 9.04 17.90
C ARG A 311 -21.31 8.39 18.23
N TYR A 312 -21.45 7.91 19.47
CA TYR A 312 -22.62 7.14 19.85
C TYR A 312 -23.79 8.06 20.25
N ASN A 313 -24.98 7.77 19.72
CA ASN A 313 -26.26 8.43 20.02
C ASN A 313 -26.40 9.92 19.63
N HIS A 314 -25.33 10.69 19.52
CA HIS A 314 -25.38 12.12 19.17
C HIS A 314 -24.06 12.66 18.58
N THR A 315 -24.08 13.87 18.01
CA THR A 315 -22.93 14.42 17.23
C THR A 315 -21.87 15.15 18.05
N ALA A 316 -22.05 15.31 19.38
CA ALA A 316 -21.16 16.12 20.23
C ALA A 316 -19.69 15.64 20.22
N ASP A 317 -18.78 16.46 20.71
CA ASP A 317 -17.36 16.10 20.81
C ASP A 317 -17.07 15.17 22.00
N ILE A 318 -15.80 14.85 22.25
CA ILE A 318 -15.38 14.18 23.48
C ILE A 318 -15.70 15.09 24.68
N GLY A 319 -16.32 14.53 25.72
CA GLY A 319 -16.57 15.22 26.98
C GLY A 319 -17.94 14.95 27.59
N LYS A 320 -18.30 15.74 28.60
CA LYS A 320 -19.61 15.70 29.26
C LYS A 320 -20.61 16.65 28.60
N PHE A 321 -21.79 16.17 28.20
CA PHE A 321 -22.88 16.91 27.57
C PHE A 321 -24.23 16.58 28.21
N GLY A 322 -25.33 17.10 27.68
CA GLY A 322 -26.65 16.53 27.94
C GLY A 322 -26.82 15.16 27.25
N PRO A 323 -27.89 14.41 27.57
CA PRO A 323 -28.12 13.07 27.04
C PRO A 323 -28.26 13.00 25.51
N ASN A 324 -28.53 14.13 24.83
CA ASN A 324 -28.58 14.23 23.38
C ASN A 324 -27.49 15.17 22.83
N GLY A 325 -26.38 15.34 23.56
CA GLY A 325 -25.27 16.18 23.12
C GLY A 325 -25.47 17.69 23.34
N GLU A 326 -26.41 18.09 24.20
CA GLU A 326 -26.71 19.50 24.46
C GLU A 326 -25.52 20.21 25.14
N TRP A 327 -25.06 21.31 24.54
CA TRP A 327 -23.88 22.05 25.01
C TRP A 327 -24.06 22.62 26.44
N GLY A 328 -25.26 23.10 26.77
CA GLY A 328 -25.55 23.75 28.06
C GLY A 328 -25.68 22.81 29.27
N GLN A 329 -25.62 21.49 29.05
CA GLN A 329 -25.74 20.48 30.10
C GLN A 329 -24.45 19.67 30.22
N ALA A 330 -24.19 19.05 31.36
CA ALA A 330 -23.01 18.23 31.63
C ALA A 330 -23.32 17.01 32.49
N SER A 331 -24.45 16.34 32.19
CA SER A 331 -24.98 15.20 32.94
C SER A 331 -24.60 13.84 32.35
N HIS A 332 -24.07 13.78 31.12
CA HIS A 332 -23.76 12.55 30.40
C HIS A 332 -22.38 12.61 29.76
N ILE A 333 -21.57 11.56 29.87
CA ILE A 333 -20.27 11.47 29.18
C ILE A 333 -20.53 10.92 27.78
N HIS A 334 -20.00 11.58 26.75
CA HIS A 334 -20.12 11.09 25.39
C HIS A 334 -19.14 9.95 25.13
N ARG A 335 -19.69 8.79 24.73
CA ARG A 335 -18.91 7.67 24.22
C ARG A 335 -18.53 7.97 22.78
N VAL A 336 -17.22 7.95 22.49
CA VAL A 336 -16.66 8.07 21.15
C VAL A 336 -15.58 7.03 20.98
N ASP A 337 -15.54 6.38 19.83
CA ASP A 337 -14.49 5.45 19.45
C ASP A 337 -13.86 5.84 18.13
N VAL A 338 -12.64 5.39 17.87
CA VAL A 338 -11.97 5.53 16.59
C VAL A 338 -12.10 4.21 15.82
N ILE A 339 -12.51 4.31 14.56
CA ILE A 339 -12.70 3.17 13.66
C ILE A 339 -11.98 3.41 12.34
N ILE A 340 -11.70 2.32 11.61
CA ILE A 340 -11.01 2.36 10.32
C ILE A 340 -11.70 1.53 9.25
N LYS A 341 -11.43 1.88 7.99
CA LYS A 341 -11.62 1.04 6.81
C LYS A 341 -10.36 1.11 5.95
N ARG A 342 -10.03 0.03 5.27
CA ARG A 342 -8.85 -0.06 4.40
C ARG A 342 -9.26 -0.24 2.94
N SER A 343 -8.38 0.19 2.04
CA SER A 343 -8.50 -0.08 0.60
C SER A 343 -7.14 -0.48 0.04
N THR A 344 -7.08 -1.66 -0.59
CA THR A 344 -5.86 -2.22 -1.21
C THR A 344 -5.78 -1.96 -2.72
N ASP A 345 -6.60 -1.05 -3.23
CA ASP A 345 -6.75 -0.80 -4.66
C ASP A 345 -6.90 0.69 -5.03
N ASN A 346 -6.23 1.58 -4.30
CA ASN A 346 -6.25 3.04 -4.49
C ASN A 346 -7.61 3.69 -4.19
N GLY A 347 -8.38 3.08 -3.30
CA GLY A 347 -9.68 3.57 -2.85
C GLY A 347 -10.83 3.27 -3.80
N LEU A 348 -10.66 2.32 -4.72
CA LEU A 348 -11.72 1.88 -5.63
C LEU A 348 -12.76 1.04 -4.89
N THR A 349 -12.27 0.16 -4.02
CA THR A 349 -13.09 -0.62 -3.09
C THR A 349 -12.53 -0.49 -1.67
N TRP A 350 -13.39 -0.66 -0.68
CA TRP A 350 -13.08 -0.54 0.73
C TRP A 350 -13.62 -1.73 1.50
N ASP A 351 -13.05 -2.02 2.66
CA ASP A 351 -13.56 -3.04 3.56
C ASP A 351 -15.07 -2.87 3.79
N SER A 352 -15.82 -3.98 3.68
CA SER A 352 -17.27 -3.98 3.81
C SER A 352 -17.75 -3.63 5.22
N SER A 353 -16.91 -3.85 6.23
CA SER A 353 -17.17 -3.56 7.65
C SER A 353 -16.08 -2.68 8.22
N SER A 354 -16.43 -1.86 9.20
CA SER A 354 -15.43 -1.08 9.95
C SER A 354 -14.64 -1.97 10.91
N THR A 355 -13.37 -1.64 11.11
CA THR A 355 -12.56 -2.20 12.19
C THR A 355 -12.50 -1.19 13.32
N LYS A 356 -12.99 -1.57 14.50
CA LYS A 356 -12.93 -0.75 15.70
C LYS A 356 -11.54 -0.87 16.32
N ILE A 357 -10.81 0.25 16.46
CA ILE A 357 -9.42 0.24 16.96
C ILE A 357 -9.30 0.78 18.40
N THR A 358 -10.32 1.46 18.90
CA THR A 358 -10.48 1.75 20.34
C THR A 358 -11.71 1.03 20.89
N ASN A 359 -11.85 0.97 22.21
CA ASN A 359 -13.06 0.43 22.82
C ASN A 359 -13.44 1.20 24.09
N ALA A 360 -14.17 2.30 23.92
CA ALA A 360 -14.72 3.08 25.01
C ALA A 360 -15.79 2.27 25.79
N PRO A 361 -15.76 2.31 27.14
CA PRO A 361 -16.78 1.69 27.98
C PRO A 361 -18.19 2.20 27.68
N ASP A 362 -19.19 1.33 27.81
CA ASP A 362 -20.59 1.63 27.52
C ASP A 362 -21.49 1.63 28.76
N ASN A 363 -21.20 0.75 29.72
CA ASN A 363 -22.05 0.51 30.89
C ASN A 363 -21.22 0.49 32.20
N PRO A 364 -21.03 1.64 32.87
CA PRO A 364 -21.38 2.98 32.38
C PRO A 364 -20.36 3.51 31.36
N VAL A 365 -20.77 4.47 30.54
CA VAL A 365 -19.84 5.26 29.74
C VAL A 365 -18.91 6.05 30.67
N GLN A 366 -17.60 5.96 30.42
CA GLN A 366 -16.59 6.62 31.25
C GLN A 366 -15.79 7.70 30.53
N TYR A 367 -15.59 7.56 29.21
CA TYR A 367 -14.77 8.46 28.39
C TYR A 367 -14.97 8.16 26.90
N GLY A 368 -14.39 9.00 26.04
CA GLY A 368 -14.30 8.76 24.59
C GLY A 368 -12.87 8.86 24.05
N TYR A 369 -12.71 8.44 22.80
CA TYR A 369 -11.53 8.59 21.94
C TYR A 369 -11.94 9.25 20.63
N GLY A 370 -11.16 10.19 20.12
CA GLY A 370 -11.50 10.88 18.87
C GLY A 370 -10.45 11.92 18.49
N ASP A 371 -10.72 12.68 17.44
CA ASP A 371 -9.76 13.64 16.86
C ASP A 371 -8.45 12.97 16.42
N ALA A 372 -8.58 11.86 15.69
CA ALA A 372 -7.43 11.07 15.26
C ALA A 372 -6.57 11.77 14.19
N ALA A 373 -5.25 11.65 14.34
CA ALA A 373 -4.24 11.98 13.34
C ALA A 373 -3.42 10.72 13.02
N ILE A 374 -3.11 10.48 11.74
CA ILE A 374 -2.49 9.23 11.27
C ILE A 374 -1.27 9.47 10.37
N VAL A 375 -0.25 8.62 10.50
CA VAL A 375 0.83 8.43 9.53
C VAL A 375 1.09 6.94 9.33
N ALA A 376 1.37 6.55 8.09
CA ALA A 376 1.94 5.25 7.77
C ALA A 376 3.37 5.47 7.25
N ASP A 377 4.30 4.65 7.73
CA ASP A 377 5.69 4.75 7.32
C ASP A 377 5.84 4.35 5.85
N ARG A 378 6.57 5.15 5.06
CA ARG A 378 6.75 4.87 3.64
C ARG A 378 7.72 3.72 3.36
N GLU A 379 8.51 3.30 4.34
CA GLU A 379 9.53 2.24 4.18
C GLU A 379 9.26 0.96 5.00
N SER A 380 8.32 0.99 5.95
CA SER A 380 7.99 -0.18 6.78
C SER A 380 6.48 -0.39 6.90
N ASP A 381 6.07 -1.47 7.56
CA ASP A 381 4.65 -1.77 7.80
C ASP A 381 4.07 -0.99 9.00
N ASN A 382 4.84 -0.03 9.55
CA ASN A 382 4.45 0.71 10.72
C ASN A 382 3.38 1.76 10.40
N VAL A 383 2.33 1.80 11.23
CA VAL A 383 1.31 2.85 11.21
C VAL A 383 1.13 3.39 12.61
N LEU A 384 1.07 4.71 12.74
CA LEU A 384 0.85 5.42 13.99
C LEU A 384 -0.45 6.21 13.90
N ILE A 385 -1.31 6.04 14.90
CA ILE A 385 -2.46 6.90 15.15
C ILE A 385 -2.28 7.57 16.51
N ILE A 386 -2.48 8.89 16.57
CA ILE A 386 -2.60 9.64 17.82
C ILE A 386 -4.00 10.23 17.89
N CYS A 387 -4.65 10.13 19.04
CA CYS A 387 -5.97 10.72 19.22
C CYS A 387 -6.15 11.30 20.64
N ALA A 388 -7.14 12.16 20.80
CA ALA A 388 -7.57 12.67 22.09
C ALA A 388 -8.35 11.60 22.86
N HIS A 389 -8.29 11.67 24.19
CA HIS A 389 -8.97 10.76 25.09
C HIS A 389 -9.47 11.50 26.35
N GLY A 390 -10.62 11.09 26.88
CA GLY A 390 -11.09 11.49 28.21
C GLY A 390 -12.59 11.79 28.28
N ASP A 391 -12.99 12.46 29.37
CA ASP A 391 -14.38 12.81 29.67
C ASP A 391 -14.60 14.34 29.79
N THR A 392 -13.57 15.13 29.51
CA THR A 392 -13.60 16.59 29.63
C THR A 392 -13.51 17.24 28.25
N ARG A 393 -14.41 18.18 27.96
CA ARG A 393 -14.36 18.96 26.72
C ARG A 393 -13.08 19.79 26.71
N TYR A 394 -12.47 19.97 25.53
CA TYR A 394 -11.27 20.83 25.37
C TYR A 394 -11.42 22.20 26.05
N GLY A 395 -12.57 22.86 25.88
CA GLY A 395 -12.83 24.18 26.47
C GLY A 395 -13.05 24.21 27.99
N HIS A 396 -13.24 23.06 28.64
CA HIS A 396 -13.68 22.93 30.02
C HIS A 396 -12.56 22.51 31.00
N TYR A 397 -11.32 22.49 30.53
CA TYR A 397 -10.15 22.29 31.39
C TYR A 397 -10.11 23.29 32.56
N LYS A 398 -9.78 22.81 33.75
CA LYS A 398 -9.59 23.59 34.97
C LYS A 398 -8.12 23.58 35.37
N ALA A 399 -7.49 24.75 35.44
CA ALA A 399 -6.05 24.86 35.68
C ALA A 399 -5.62 24.26 37.03
N GLU A 400 -6.51 24.34 38.02
CA GLU A 400 -6.37 23.78 39.36
C GLU A 400 -6.58 22.25 39.43
N ASN A 401 -7.00 21.61 38.33
CA ASN A 401 -7.24 20.17 38.30
C ASN A 401 -6.73 19.56 36.99
N ALA A 402 -5.48 19.09 37.02
CA ALA A 402 -4.81 18.47 35.88
C ALA A 402 -5.58 17.28 35.27
N ASN A 403 -6.42 16.57 36.04
CA ASN A 403 -7.22 15.46 35.53
C ASN A 403 -8.32 15.88 34.55
N THR A 404 -8.62 17.18 34.47
CA THR A 404 -9.59 17.74 33.52
C THR A 404 -8.98 18.11 32.16
N ARG A 405 -7.69 17.81 31.94
CA ARG A 405 -7.07 17.99 30.61
C ARG A 405 -7.50 16.86 29.68
N LEU A 406 -7.57 17.14 28.38
CA LEU A 406 -7.65 16.06 27.40
C LEU A 406 -6.35 15.26 27.45
N LYS A 407 -6.49 13.94 27.49
CA LYS A 407 -5.39 12.99 27.47
C LYS A 407 -4.99 12.69 26.03
N VAL A 408 -3.78 12.20 25.86
CA VAL A 408 -3.23 11.82 24.55
C VAL A 408 -2.98 10.31 24.56
N VAL A 409 -3.51 9.62 23.56
CA VAL A 409 -3.24 8.20 23.37
C VAL A 409 -2.61 7.96 22.00
N ARG A 410 -1.75 6.96 21.92
CA ARG A 410 -1.23 6.42 20.66
C ARG A 410 -1.70 4.99 20.43
N LEU A 411 -1.90 4.65 19.17
CA LEU A 411 -2.11 3.29 18.70
C LEU A 411 -1.10 2.99 17.60
N ARG A 412 -0.55 1.79 17.61
CA ARG A 412 0.49 1.37 16.65
C ARG A 412 0.06 0.11 15.93
N SER A 413 0.40 0.03 14.66
CA SER A 413 0.34 -1.19 13.85
C SER A 413 1.72 -1.47 13.31
N SER A 414 2.09 -2.75 13.22
CA SER A 414 3.32 -3.24 12.59
C SER A 414 3.03 -4.15 11.39
N ASP A 415 1.79 -4.18 10.90
CA ASP A 415 1.31 -5.10 9.86
C ASP A 415 0.56 -4.39 8.73
N GLY A 416 0.86 -3.10 8.50
CA GLY A 416 0.25 -2.29 7.45
C GLY A 416 -1.18 -1.87 7.80
N GLY A 417 -1.45 -1.64 9.09
CA GLY A 417 -2.73 -1.17 9.60
C GLY A 417 -3.83 -2.23 9.62
N LYS A 418 -3.50 -3.53 9.62
CA LYS A 418 -4.49 -4.62 9.73
C LYS A 418 -4.93 -4.80 11.17
N THR A 419 -3.98 -4.73 12.11
CA THR A 419 -4.23 -4.77 13.55
C THR A 419 -3.51 -3.64 14.25
N PHE A 420 -4.04 -3.21 15.40
CA PHE A 420 -3.48 -2.13 16.22
C PHE A 420 -3.29 -2.61 17.67
N THR A 421 -2.27 -2.07 18.33
CA THR A 421 -2.07 -2.23 19.76
C THR A 421 -3.26 -1.66 20.55
N PRO A 422 -3.49 -2.13 21.79
CA PRO A 422 -4.37 -1.42 22.71
C PRO A 422 -3.95 0.06 22.86
N PRO A 423 -4.88 0.99 23.14
CA PRO A 423 -4.55 2.40 23.33
C PRO A 423 -3.53 2.61 24.44
N GLU A 424 -2.43 3.29 24.12
CA GLU A 424 -1.36 3.61 25.06
C GLU A 424 -1.42 5.09 25.42
N GLU A 425 -1.65 5.41 26.70
CA GLU A 425 -1.69 6.79 27.17
C GLU A 425 -0.28 7.38 27.27
N ILE A 426 -0.01 8.46 26.53
CA ILE A 426 1.28 9.16 26.49
C ILE A 426 1.19 10.58 27.06
N THR A 427 0.10 10.90 27.77
CA THR A 427 -0.21 12.24 28.31
C THR A 427 0.98 12.88 29.04
N THR A 428 1.60 12.18 29.99
CA THR A 428 2.71 12.73 30.78
C THR A 428 3.89 13.16 29.92
N SER A 429 4.22 12.39 28.88
CA SER A 429 5.32 12.73 27.97
C SER A 429 5.04 14.00 27.16
N ILE A 430 3.82 14.14 26.63
CA ILE A 430 3.45 15.28 25.80
C ILE A 430 3.32 16.57 26.61
N TYR A 431 2.65 16.51 27.76
CA TYR A 431 2.54 17.69 28.64
C TYR A 431 3.87 18.02 29.35
N GLY A 432 4.81 17.07 29.44
CA GLY A 432 6.16 17.30 29.91
C GLY A 432 7.01 18.16 28.99
N LEU A 433 6.63 18.31 27.71
CA LEU A 433 7.37 19.14 26.74
C LEU A 433 7.30 20.63 27.06
N ASN A 434 6.22 21.08 27.72
CA ASN A 434 6.08 22.44 28.20
C ASN A 434 5.11 22.49 29.38
N GLY A 435 5.62 22.78 30.57
CA GLY A 435 4.83 22.84 31.81
C GLY A 435 3.75 23.93 31.84
N SER A 436 3.74 24.86 30.89
CA SER A 436 2.68 25.88 30.75
C SER A 436 1.46 25.41 29.97
N TRP A 437 1.50 24.21 29.36
CA TRP A 437 0.38 23.66 28.61
C TRP A 437 -0.68 23.07 29.55
N GLY A 438 -1.89 23.60 29.48
CA GLY A 438 -3.01 23.22 30.34
C GLY A 438 -3.86 22.10 29.74
N THR A 439 -4.33 22.28 28.51
CA THR A 439 -5.03 21.25 27.73
C THR A 439 -4.68 21.36 26.25
N LEU A 440 -4.63 20.24 25.55
CA LEU A 440 -4.25 20.16 24.14
C LEU A 440 -4.87 18.95 23.45
N PHE A 441 -4.84 18.98 22.12
CA PHE A 441 -5.01 17.81 21.28
C PHE A 441 -4.22 17.99 19.98
N PHE A 442 -3.98 16.88 19.29
CA PHE A 442 -3.29 16.85 18.01
C PHE A 442 -4.26 17.25 16.91
N GLY A 443 -3.81 18.03 15.93
CA GLY A 443 -4.63 18.37 14.77
C GLY A 443 -4.98 17.11 13.98
N SER A 444 -6.25 16.71 14.00
CA SER A 444 -6.76 15.51 13.32
C SER A 444 -6.48 15.52 11.82
N GLY A 445 -6.42 14.36 11.16
CA GLY A 445 -6.06 14.25 9.73
C GLY A 445 -4.72 13.55 9.52
N LYS A 446 -3.87 14.08 8.65
CA LYS A 446 -2.56 13.50 8.33
C LYS A 446 -1.46 14.02 9.27
N ILE A 447 -0.65 13.11 9.80
CA ILE A 447 0.67 13.42 10.36
C ILE A 447 1.67 13.41 9.19
N MET A 448 2.44 14.49 9.03
CA MET A 448 3.36 14.63 7.90
C MET A 448 4.67 13.91 8.17
N GLN A 449 5.14 13.08 7.24
CA GLN A 449 6.48 12.49 7.29
C GLN A 449 7.41 13.22 6.32
N SER A 450 8.56 13.71 6.79
CA SER A 450 9.57 14.41 5.99
C SER A 450 9.95 13.65 4.72
N ARG A 451 10.19 14.36 3.62
CA ARG A 451 10.75 13.81 2.38
C ARG A 451 12.28 13.83 2.40
N ARG A 452 12.90 14.48 3.39
CA ARG A 452 14.33 14.81 3.40
C ARG A 452 15.05 14.35 4.65
N ILE A 453 14.49 14.62 5.82
CA ILE A 453 15.14 14.38 7.11
C ILE A 453 14.82 12.96 7.56
N LYS A 454 15.86 12.11 7.60
CA LYS A 454 15.81 10.75 8.09
C LYS A 454 16.83 10.57 9.22
N LYS A 455 16.38 9.99 10.33
CA LYS A 455 17.24 9.64 11.45
C LYS A 455 17.07 8.16 11.75
N ASP A 456 18.19 7.46 11.77
CA ASP A 456 18.25 6.01 11.89
C ASP A 456 17.31 5.33 10.87
N ASN A 457 16.27 4.65 11.35
CA ASN A 457 15.34 3.89 10.50
C ASN A 457 14.15 4.71 10.01
N TYR A 458 13.92 5.92 10.52
CA TYR A 458 12.67 6.64 10.30
C TYR A 458 12.90 8.04 9.70
N TYR A 459 12.07 8.38 8.71
CA TYR A 459 11.90 9.78 8.35
C TYR A 459 11.18 10.50 9.47
N ARG A 460 11.68 11.69 9.82
CA ARG A 460 11.08 12.55 10.85
C ARG A 460 9.61 12.78 10.54
N ILE A 461 8.75 12.59 11.52
CA ILE A 461 7.33 12.94 11.42
C ILE A 461 7.04 14.25 12.13
N TYR A 462 6.07 15.02 11.65
CA TYR A 462 5.62 16.30 12.19
C TYR A 462 4.11 16.32 12.38
N THR A 463 3.67 16.97 13.43
CA THR A 463 2.25 17.22 13.69
C THR A 463 2.06 18.51 14.48
N ALA A 464 0.88 19.11 14.35
CA ALA A 464 0.54 20.34 15.06
C ALA A 464 -0.38 20.05 16.24
N LEU A 465 -0.20 20.80 17.31
CA LEU A 465 -1.11 20.84 18.46
C LEU A 465 -1.95 22.10 18.42
N LEU A 466 -3.18 22.01 18.93
CA LEU A 466 -3.90 23.16 19.46
C LEU A 466 -3.79 23.13 20.99
N VAL A 467 -3.30 24.22 21.57
CA VAL A 467 -2.94 24.28 23.00
C VAL A 467 -3.58 25.47 23.71
N LYS A 468 -4.11 25.20 24.89
CA LYS A 468 -4.56 26.18 25.89
C LYS A 468 -3.65 26.16 27.11
N LYS A 469 -3.27 27.35 27.60
CA LYS A 469 -2.60 27.50 28.91
C LYS A 469 -3.60 27.30 30.05
N THR A 470 -4.79 27.88 29.90
CA THR A 470 -5.93 27.75 30.82
C THR A 470 -7.22 27.66 30.01
N SER A 471 -8.39 27.48 30.66
CA SER A 471 -9.69 27.53 29.96
C SER A 471 -9.91 28.81 29.16
N LYS A 472 -9.34 29.94 29.64
CA LYS A 472 -9.52 31.29 29.09
C LYS A 472 -8.31 31.81 28.29
N ALA A 473 -7.12 31.21 28.45
CA ALA A 473 -5.90 31.69 27.80
C ALA A 473 -5.37 30.67 26.78
N LEU A 474 -5.29 31.08 25.51
CA LEU A 474 -4.68 30.30 24.44
C LEU A 474 -3.14 30.35 24.54
N PHE A 475 -2.51 29.22 24.23
CA PHE A 475 -1.13 29.23 23.73
C PHE A 475 -1.15 29.38 22.21
N GLY A 476 -2.15 28.79 21.55
CA GLY A 476 -2.27 28.74 20.09
C GLY A 476 -1.73 27.41 19.59
N ASN A 477 -0.96 27.43 18.51
CA ASN A 477 -0.34 26.22 17.99
C ASN A 477 1.03 25.93 18.60
N ALA A 478 1.38 24.65 18.66
CA ALA A 478 2.75 24.17 18.75
C ALA A 478 2.97 23.14 17.63
N VAL A 479 4.21 22.93 17.19
CA VAL A 479 4.54 21.87 16.25
C VAL A 479 5.47 20.90 16.92
N LEU A 480 5.11 19.62 16.89
CA LEU A 480 5.94 18.55 17.39
C LEU A 480 6.58 17.80 16.23
N TYR A 481 7.75 17.23 16.49
CA TYR A 481 8.37 16.23 15.64
C TYR A 481 8.75 14.98 16.41
N SER A 482 8.98 13.88 15.70
CA SER A 482 9.53 12.64 16.23
C SER A 482 10.46 12.01 15.18
N ASP A 483 11.60 11.51 15.65
CA ASP A 483 12.62 10.81 14.86
C ASP A 483 12.60 9.29 15.06
N ASP A 484 11.71 8.80 15.92
CA ASP A 484 11.57 7.39 16.31
C ASP A 484 10.13 6.89 16.07
N PHE A 485 9.49 7.45 15.05
CA PHE A 485 8.13 7.10 14.59
C PHE A 485 7.06 7.16 15.68
N GLY A 486 7.14 8.19 16.54
CA GLY A 486 6.16 8.50 17.58
C GLY A 486 6.42 7.81 18.92
N GLU A 487 7.60 7.21 19.11
CA GLU A 487 8.02 6.71 20.42
C GLU A 487 8.25 7.86 21.41
N THR A 488 8.98 8.88 20.98
CA THR A 488 9.18 10.14 21.70
C THR A 488 8.87 11.33 20.81
N TRP A 489 8.47 12.44 21.43
CA TRP A 489 8.14 13.68 20.73
C TRP A 489 8.97 14.84 21.26
N GLN A 490 9.28 15.80 20.40
CA GLN A 490 9.98 17.03 20.73
C GLN A 490 9.28 18.22 20.09
N VAL A 491 9.45 19.43 20.65
CA VAL A 491 8.94 20.66 20.01
C VAL A 491 9.88 21.08 18.88
N LEU A 492 9.31 21.43 17.72
CA LEU A 492 10.06 22.00 16.61
C LEU A 492 10.37 23.47 16.88
N GLY A 493 11.65 23.76 17.12
CA GLY A 493 12.12 25.08 17.57
C GLY A 493 12.04 25.26 19.08
N ASP A 494 11.81 26.49 19.53
CA ASP A 494 11.76 26.84 20.96
C ASP A 494 10.39 26.49 21.58
N THR A 495 10.41 25.74 22.68
CA THR A 495 9.23 25.37 23.48
C THR A 495 8.38 26.55 23.96
N ALA A 496 8.97 27.74 24.14
CA ALA A 496 8.27 28.94 24.58
C ALA A 496 7.55 29.68 23.45
N VAL A 497 7.89 29.38 22.19
CA VAL A 497 7.35 30.06 21.01
C VAL A 497 6.08 29.35 20.53
N SER A 498 5.00 30.11 20.41
CA SER A 498 3.79 29.69 19.69
C SER A 498 3.87 30.19 18.25
N PRO A 499 3.96 29.31 17.24
CA PRO A 499 4.08 29.76 15.85
C PRO A 499 2.86 30.55 15.38
N ILE A 500 1.67 30.24 15.90
CA ILE A 500 0.43 30.96 15.60
C ILE A 500 -0.37 31.04 16.91
N SER A 501 -0.20 32.13 17.66
CA SER A 501 -0.75 32.29 19.02
C SER A 501 -2.27 32.42 19.07
N ASN A 502 -2.90 32.83 17.97
CA ASN A 502 -4.34 32.90 17.78
C ASN A 502 -4.88 31.76 16.87
N GLY A 503 -4.07 30.72 16.65
CA GLY A 503 -4.43 29.58 15.83
C GLY A 503 -5.36 28.60 16.54
N ASP A 504 -5.95 27.71 15.75
CA ASP A 504 -6.88 26.66 16.16
C ASP A 504 -6.37 25.31 15.61
N GLU A 505 -7.21 24.39 15.14
CA GLU A 505 -6.76 23.15 14.52
C GLU A 505 -5.84 23.42 13.31
N ALA A 506 -4.65 22.81 13.30
CA ALA A 506 -3.64 23.08 12.29
C ALA A 506 -3.15 21.82 11.59
N LYS A 507 -2.36 22.04 10.53
CA LYS A 507 -1.74 21.01 9.70
C LYS A 507 -0.31 21.39 9.41
N VAL A 508 0.54 20.38 9.28
CA VAL A 508 1.95 20.54 8.99
C VAL A 508 2.25 19.92 7.63
N GLU A 509 3.06 20.59 6.83
CA GLU A 509 3.55 20.08 5.55
C GLU A 509 4.98 20.58 5.30
N GLU A 510 5.70 19.92 4.40
CA GLU A 510 7.08 20.29 4.06
C GLU A 510 7.10 21.01 2.70
N LEU A 511 7.71 22.19 2.66
CA LEU A 511 7.95 22.94 1.45
C LEU A 511 9.05 22.26 0.60
N PRO A 512 9.13 22.54 -0.71
CA PRO A 512 10.12 21.89 -1.58
C PRO A 512 11.56 22.06 -1.10
N ASP A 513 11.89 23.23 -0.56
CA ASP A 513 13.21 23.53 0.01
C ASP A 513 13.48 22.95 1.41
N GLY A 514 12.54 22.18 1.97
CA GLY A 514 12.68 21.47 3.26
C GLY A 514 12.23 22.27 4.49
N ARG A 515 11.81 23.53 4.33
CA ARG A 515 11.18 24.30 5.41
C ARG A 515 9.83 23.69 5.78
N VAL A 516 9.39 23.91 7.03
CA VAL A 516 8.13 23.35 7.54
C VAL A 516 7.03 24.42 7.49
N LEU A 517 5.95 24.13 6.76
CA LEU A 517 4.75 24.96 6.68
C LEU A 517 3.75 24.52 7.74
N LEU A 518 3.28 25.49 8.53
CA LEU A 518 2.13 25.36 9.41
C LEU A 518 0.93 26.07 8.78
N SER A 519 -0.18 25.37 8.64
CA SER A 519 -1.46 25.93 8.20
C SER A 519 -2.51 25.76 9.29
N SER A 520 -2.86 26.84 9.99
CA SER A 520 -3.86 26.84 11.05
C SER A 520 -5.22 27.33 10.56
N ARG A 521 -6.27 26.67 11.05
CA ARG A 521 -7.65 27.11 10.94
C ARG A 521 -7.81 28.54 11.46
N THR A 522 -8.58 29.34 10.72
CA THR A 522 -9.11 30.65 11.13
C THR A 522 -10.38 30.93 10.34
N LYS A 523 -11.14 31.96 10.71
CA LYS A 523 -12.29 32.38 9.90
C LYS A 523 -11.83 32.98 8.57
N ASN A 524 -12.52 32.63 7.49
CA ASN A 524 -12.33 33.14 6.15
C ASN A 524 -10.92 32.83 5.59
N GLY A 525 -10.44 31.60 5.78
CA GLY A 525 -9.17 31.12 5.22
C GLY A 525 -8.22 30.46 6.21
N ARG A 526 -6.92 30.74 6.11
CA ARG A 526 -5.87 30.10 6.93
C ARG A 526 -4.89 31.09 7.51
N LEU A 527 -4.31 30.76 8.66
CA LEU A 527 -3.10 31.39 9.16
C LEU A 527 -1.93 30.48 8.76
N PHE A 528 -1.03 30.99 7.93
CA PHE A 528 0.19 30.29 7.56
C PHE A 528 1.36 30.79 8.41
N ASN A 529 2.30 29.91 8.73
CA ASN A 529 3.63 30.28 9.21
C ASN A 529 4.66 29.28 8.65
N ILE A 530 5.90 29.69 8.50
CA ILE A 530 7.00 28.85 7.99
C ILE A 530 8.10 28.78 9.05
N PHE A 531 8.59 27.56 9.29
CA PHE A 531 9.78 27.32 10.10
C PHE A 531 10.99 27.12 9.20
N THR A 532 12.06 27.84 9.52
CA THR A 532 13.36 27.71 8.84
C THR A 532 14.37 27.08 9.79
N TYR A 533 14.94 25.96 9.37
CA TYR A 533 16.02 25.29 10.10
C TYR A 533 17.28 26.15 10.12
N THR A 534 17.88 26.26 11.31
CA THR A 534 19.30 26.61 11.46
C THR A 534 20.16 25.35 11.50
N ASN A 535 19.61 24.24 12.02
CA ASN A 535 20.22 22.92 12.00
C ASN A 535 19.11 21.85 12.01
N GLU A 536 19.05 21.04 10.95
CA GLU A 536 18.05 20.00 10.77
C GLU A 536 18.21 18.84 11.77
N VAL A 537 19.45 18.50 12.15
CA VAL A 537 19.77 17.39 13.06
C VAL A 537 19.21 17.66 14.45
N THR A 538 19.46 18.85 14.98
CA THR A 538 18.97 19.28 16.29
C THR A 538 17.55 19.84 16.24
N ALA A 539 16.94 19.91 15.05
CA ALA A 539 15.67 20.56 14.78
C ALA A 539 15.58 22.02 15.29
N SER A 540 16.72 22.70 15.39
CA SER A 540 16.77 24.11 15.81
C SER A 540 16.51 25.03 14.63
N GLY A 541 15.86 26.14 14.88
CA GLY A 541 15.41 27.06 13.84
C GLY A 541 14.47 28.10 14.42
N HIS A 542 13.82 28.84 13.54
CA HIS A 542 12.88 29.88 13.93
C HIS A 542 11.63 29.83 13.07
N TRP A 543 10.51 30.17 13.69
CA TRP A 543 9.26 30.47 13.01
C TRP A 543 9.28 31.92 12.54
N GLU A 544 8.73 32.19 11.35
CA GLU A 544 8.43 33.55 10.92
C GLU A 544 7.25 34.13 11.74
N SER A 545 6.68 35.26 11.30
CA SER A 545 5.46 35.83 11.88
C SER A 545 4.24 35.37 11.09
N GLY A 546 3.32 34.66 11.74
CA GLY A 546 2.16 34.09 11.07
C GLY A 546 1.33 35.11 10.28
N GLN A 547 0.89 34.71 9.08
CA GLN A 547 0.14 35.57 8.17
C GLN A 547 -1.17 34.94 7.73
N LYS A 548 -2.21 35.77 7.56
CA LYS A 548 -3.51 35.30 7.11
C LYS A 548 -3.58 35.21 5.59
N ALA A 549 -3.86 34.03 5.07
CA ALA A 549 -4.34 33.82 3.72
C ALA A 549 -5.88 33.88 3.69
N GLN A 550 -6.43 34.86 2.99
CA GLN A 550 -7.86 35.03 2.83
C GLN A 550 -8.36 34.11 1.70
N LEU A 551 -8.99 32.98 2.04
CA LEU A 551 -9.39 31.91 1.10
C LEU A 551 -10.91 31.69 1.10
N GLY A 552 -11.69 32.75 0.92
CA GLY A 552 -13.17 32.70 0.88
C GLY A 552 -13.84 33.27 2.13
N THR A 553 -15.08 32.85 2.39
CA THR A 553 -15.95 33.37 3.46
C THR A 553 -16.39 32.28 4.45
N GLU A 554 -15.64 31.18 4.53
CA GLU A 554 -15.96 30.07 5.42
C GLU A 554 -15.70 30.40 6.91
N ARG A 555 -16.33 29.66 7.82
CA ARG A 555 -16.35 29.95 9.27
C ARG A 555 -15.10 29.54 10.05
N GLY A 556 -14.10 28.97 9.38
CA GLY A 556 -13.02 28.23 9.98
C GLY A 556 -13.42 26.77 10.17
N THR A 557 -12.60 25.90 9.62
CA THR A 557 -12.76 24.45 9.64
C THR A 557 -11.40 23.77 9.63
N ASN A 558 -11.34 22.55 10.15
CA ASN A 558 -10.21 21.68 9.90
C ASN A 558 -10.17 21.35 8.39
N GLY A 559 -8.96 21.27 7.86
CA GLY A 559 -8.73 20.98 6.44
C GLY A 559 -7.25 20.86 6.15
N GLU A 560 -6.89 20.06 5.18
CA GLU A 560 -5.52 19.60 4.92
C GLU A 560 -4.72 20.57 4.07
N ILE A 561 -3.40 20.55 4.26
CA ILE A 561 -2.45 21.18 3.34
C ILE A 561 -1.55 20.09 2.74
N CYS A 562 -1.34 20.13 1.43
CA CYS A 562 -0.46 19.23 0.73
C CYS A 562 0.41 20.00 -0.26
N ILE A 563 1.72 19.74 -0.26
CA ILE A 563 2.63 20.20 -1.30
C ILE A 563 2.93 19.01 -2.21
N ILE A 564 2.69 19.17 -3.52
CA ILE A 564 2.89 18.12 -4.52
C ILE A 564 3.69 18.64 -5.71
N GLN A 565 4.40 17.72 -6.35
CA GLN A 565 4.97 17.98 -7.67
C GLN A 565 3.92 17.67 -8.75
N ALA A 566 3.86 18.51 -9.76
CA ALA A 566 3.01 18.36 -10.94
C ALA A 566 3.76 18.83 -12.19
N ARG A 567 3.11 18.78 -13.35
CA ARG A 567 3.62 19.41 -14.58
C ARG A 567 2.55 20.27 -15.23
N LYS A 568 2.96 21.30 -15.97
CA LYS A 568 2.03 22.05 -16.82
C LYS A 568 1.53 21.19 -17.98
N ALA A 569 0.24 21.29 -18.30
CA ALA A 569 -0.35 20.53 -19.40
C ALA A 569 0.13 20.98 -20.78
N ASP A 570 0.52 22.25 -20.95
CA ASP A 570 0.93 22.83 -22.24
C ASP A 570 2.42 22.60 -22.56
N THR A 571 3.30 23.03 -21.66
CA THR A 571 4.75 23.06 -21.81
C THR A 571 5.44 21.82 -21.26
N LYS A 572 4.70 20.99 -20.51
CA LYS A 572 5.19 19.79 -19.83
C LYS A 572 6.31 20.06 -18.81
N THR A 573 6.48 21.31 -18.39
CA THR A 573 7.45 21.71 -17.37
C THR A 573 6.99 21.36 -15.96
N SER A 574 7.91 20.90 -15.11
CA SER A 574 7.63 20.55 -13.72
C SER A 574 7.37 21.79 -12.87
N VAL A 575 6.45 21.67 -11.92
CA VAL A 575 6.07 22.71 -10.96
C VAL A 575 5.75 22.09 -9.60
N TYR A 576 5.71 22.93 -8.56
CA TYR A 576 5.11 22.57 -7.28
C TYR A 576 3.74 23.24 -7.13
N LEU A 577 2.79 22.48 -6.59
CA LEU A 577 1.46 22.97 -6.23
C LEU A 577 1.28 22.88 -4.71
N ALA A 578 0.70 23.93 -4.13
CA ALA A 578 0.13 23.88 -2.79
C ALA A 578 -1.38 23.64 -2.89
N LEU A 579 -1.90 22.64 -2.18
CA LEU A 579 -3.32 22.28 -2.12
C LEU A 579 -3.83 22.45 -0.69
N GLN A 580 -4.83 23.31 -0.48
CA GLN A 580 -5.45 23.58 0.82
C GLN A 580 -6.94 23.24 0.78
N SER A 581 -7.38 22.22 1.53
CA SER A 581 -8.81 21.88 1.59
C SER A 581 -9.52 22.61 2.72
N ILE A 582 -10.72 23.13 2.46
CA ILE A 582 -11.68 23.73 3.39
C ILE A 582 -13.04 23.92 2.64
N PRO A 583 -14.20 23.97 3.33
CA PRO A 583 -15.42 24.62 2.88
C PRO A 583 -15.20 25.91 2.08
N LEU A 584 -15.91 26.05 0.96
CA LEU A 584 -15.82 27.23 0.10
C LEU A 584 -16.85 28.29 0.46
N SER A 585 -17.90 27.93 1.21
CA SER A 585 -18.99 28.83 1.58
C SER A 585 -19.60 28.46 2.95
N SER A 586 -20.59 29.25 3.38
CA SER A 586 -21.35 29.01 4.60
C SER A 586 -22.77 29.56 4.48
N LYS A 587 -23.74 28.98 5.21
CA LYS A 587 -25.11 29.50 5.30
C LYS A 587 -25.63 29.52 6.75
N PRO A 588 -26.65 30.34 7.05
CA PRO A 588 -27.34 30.28 8.34
C PRO A 588 -28.00 28.94 8.62
N HIS A 589 -27.96 28.48 9.87
CA HIS A 589 -28.63 27.26 10.30
C HIS A 589 -30.14 27.49 10.45
N PRO A 590 -31.01 26.61 9.91
CA PRO A 590 -32.48 26.79 9.98
C PRO A 590 -33.06 26.90 11.40
N LYS A 591 -32.51 26.13 12.35
CA LYS A 591 -32.94 26.10 13.76
C LYS A 591 -32.44 27.26 14.63
N SER A 592 -31.15 27.58 14.55
CA SER A 592 -30.51 28.53 15.48
C SER A 592 -30.36 29.93 14.92
N GLY A 593 -30.58 30.15 13.62
CA GLY A 593 -30.38 31.44 12.95
C GLY A 593 -28.91 31.90 12.90
N GLU A 594 -27.98 31.15 13.52
CA GLU A 594 -26.57 31.48 13.49
C GLU A 594 -25.98 31.19 12.09
N PRO A 595 -25.04 32.01 11.55
CA PRO A 595 -24.43 31.86 10.22
C PRO A 595 -23.48 30.65 10.07
N ASN A 596 -23.82 29.49 10.66
CA ASN A 596 -22.84 28.53 11.16
C ASN A 596 -22.69 27.21 10.39
N ILE A 597 -23.50 26.94 9.36
CA ILE A 597 -23.34 25.72 8.56
C ILE A 597 -22.25 25.93 7.52
N ARG A 598 -21.24 25.06 7.55
CA ARG A 598 -20.17 25.00 6.55
C ARG A 598 -20.69 24.29 5.29
N MET A 599 -20.33 24.83 4.14
CA MET A 599 -20.86 24.41 2.85
C MET A 599 -19.74 24.23 1.83
N ASP A 600 -20.02 23.37 0.87
CA ASP A 600 -19.29 23.24 -0.39
C ASP A 600 -17.79 22.97 -0.19
N VAL A 601 -17.42 21.89 0.50
CA VAL A 601 -16.01 21.53 0.68
C VAL A 601 -15.28 21.44 -0.66
N GLY A 602 -14.10 22.06 -0.69
CA GLY A 602 -13.27 22.16 -1.87
C GLY A 602 -11.79 22.20 -1.56
N ILE A 603 -11.00 22.35 -2.62
CA ILE A 603 -9.56 22.42 -2.60
C ILE A 603 -9.15 23.75 -3.25
N TYR A 604 -8.54 24.63 -2.45
CA TYR A 604 -7.78 25.75 -2.97
C TYR A 604 -6.44 25.26 -3.48
N TRP A 605 -5.98 25.78 -4.62
CA TRP A 605 -4.69 25.40 -5.18
C TRP A 605 -3.95 26.58 -5.79
N ARG A 606 -2.62 26.52 -5.78
CA ARG A 606 -1.75 27.48 -6.47
C ARG A 606 -0.41 26.86 -6.81
N VAL A 607 0.28 27.45 -7.80
CA VAL A 607 1.70 27.21 -8.03
C VAL A 607 2.51 27.89 -6.94
N ILE A 608 3.58 27.21 -6.50
CA ILE A 608 4.59 27.75 -5.61
C ILE A 608 5.98 27.55 -6.19
N GLU A 609 6.88 28.47 -5.86
CA GLU A 609 8.31 28.33 -6.12
C GLU A 609 8.96 27.46 -5.05
N GLU A 610 10.14 26.90 -5.36
CA GLU A 610 10.87 26.01 -4.44
C GLU A 610 11.16 26.67 -3.10
N ASN A 611 11.53 27.95 -3.13
CA ASN A 611 11.88 28.80 -1.98
C ASN A 611 10.81 29.84 -1.64
N ILE A 612 9.52 29.56 -1.91
CA ILE A 612 8.43 30.53 -1.69
C ILE A 612 8.46 31.16 -0.28
N GLY A 613 8.36 32.49 -0.20
CA GLY A 613 8.25 33.21 1.08
C GLY A 613 6.84 33.20 1.66
N LEU A 614 6.70 33.40 2.97
CA LEU A 614 5.41 33.37 3.66
C LEU A 614 4.40 34.38 3.09
N SER A 615 4.82 35.62 2.84
CA SER A 615 3.96 36.65 2.22
C SER A 615 3.46 36.27 0.84
N ALA A 616 4.32 35.65 0.02
CA ALA A 616 3.93 35.19 -1.30
C ALA A 616 2.91 34.04 -1.20
N LEU A 617 3.10 33.10 -0.27
CA LEU A 617 2.18 31.98 -0.03
C LEU A 617 0.83 32.46 0.52
N ALA A 618 0.84 33.46 1.41
CA ALA A 618 -0.34 34.01 2.05
C ALA A 618 -1.18 34.93 1.15
N ASP A 619 -0.67 35.34 -0.02
CA ASP A 619 -1.44 36.09 -1.01
C ASP A 619 -2.64 35.27 -1.52
N GLY A 620 -3.81 35.52 -0.93
CA GLY A 620 -5.08 34.88 -1.24
C GLY A 620 -5.50 35.05 -2.70
N THR A 621 -5.04 36.09 -3.40
CA THR A 621 -5.43 36.37 -4.79
C THR A 621 -4.81 35.38 -5.80
N LYS A 622 -3.77 34.65 -5.39
CA LYS A 622 -3.09 33.64 -6.23
C LYS A 622 -3.71 32.25 -6.11
N TRP A 623 -4.61 32.03 -5.16
CA TRP A 623 -5.27 30.75 -4.95
C TRP A 623 -6.50 30.62 -5.85
N LYS A 624 -6.52 29.57 -6.67
CA LYS A 624 -7.69 29.11 -7.41
C LYS A 624 -8.44 28.08 -6.57
N LYS A 625 -9.68 27.74 -6.93
CA LYS A 625 -10.51 26.79 -6.17
C LYS A 625 -11.14 25.73 -7.07
N TYR A 626 -11.24 24.53 -6.54
CA TYR A 626 -12.02 23.42 -7.08
C TYR A 626 -13.02 22.97 -6.03
N GLN A 627 -14.30 22.95 -6.38
CA GLN A 627 -15.35 22.47 -5.49
C GLN A 627 -15.48 20.96 -5.64
N VAL A 628 -15.26 20.22 -4.55
CA VAL A 628 -15.35 18.76 -4.54
C VAL A 628 -16.81 18.32 -4.35
N PHE A 629 -17.52 19.00 -3.45
CA PHE A 629 -18.91 18.68 -3.13
C PHE A 629 -19.75 19.95 -3.01
N THR A 630 -21.04 19.84 -3.31
CA THR A 630 -22.04 20.89 -3.14
C THR A 630 -23.00 20.48 -2.03
N GLY A 631 -23.12 21.28 -0.98
CA GLY A 631 -23.95 20.95 0.18
C GLY A 631 -23.23 21.12 1.51
N GLU A 632 -23.88 20.70 2.59
CA GLU A 632 -23.34 20.82 3.95
C GLU A 632 -22.12 19.92 4.08
N SER A 633 -21.01 20.48 4.53
CA SER A 633 -19.74 19.75 4.56
C SER A 633 -18.76 20.42 5.50
N GLY A 634 -17.81 19.64 6.02
CA GLY A 634 -16.97 20.06 7.14
C GLY A 634 -15.51 19.73 6.95
N TYR A 635 -15.01 18.88 7.84
CA TYR A 635 -13.61 18.52 7.93
C TYR A 635 -13.20 17.74 6.69
N SER A 636 -11.95 17.88 6.30
CA SER A 636 -11.37 17.15 5.18
C SER A 636 -9.90 16.85 5.42
N THR A 637 -9.45 15.73 4.87
CA THR A 637 -8.05 15.35 4.80
C THR A 637 -7.69 14.82 3.42
N MET A 638 -6.40 14.87 3.06
CA MET A 638 -5.93 14.40 1.77
C MET A 638 -4.51 13.87 1.81
N VAL A 639 -4.23 12.90 0.94
CA VAL A 639 -2.89 12.36 0.70
C VAL A 639 -2.62 12.27 -0.80
N ILE A 640 -1.36 12.47 -1.20
CA ILE A 640 -0.89 12.06 -2.52
C ILE A 640 -0.71 10.55 -2.52
N GLN A 641 -1.33 9.87 -3.47
CA GLN A 641 -1.23 8.43 -3.64
C GLN A 641 -0.03 8.08 -4.53
N GLN A 642 0.49 6.86 -4.42
CA GLN A 642 1.56 6.31 -5.28
C GLN A 642 1.23 6.38 -6.77
N ASP A 643 -0.06 6.36 -7.15
CA ASP A 643 -0.50 6.53 -8.54
C ASP A 643 -0.68 8.00 -8.96
N HIS A 644 -0.16 8.93 -8.16
CA HIS A 644 -0.18 10.38 -8.35
C HIS A 644 -1.58 11.01 -8.42
N ARG A 645 -2.57 10.36 -7.80
CA ARG A 645 -3.89 10.94 -7.54
C ARG A 645 -3.96 11.48 -6.11
N ILE A 646 -4.91 12.39 -5.86
CA ILE A 646 -5.21 12.87 -4.51
C ILE A 646 -6.32 12.01 -3.93
N GLY A 647 -6.01 11.24 -2.88
CA GLY A 647 -7.02 10.61 -2.04
C GLY A 647 -7.60 11.67 -1.13
N PHE A 648 -8.91 11.92 -1.23
CA PHE A 648 -9.61 12.97 -0.52
C PHE A 648 -10.72 12.38 0.34
N LEU A 649 -10.65 12.57 1.66
CA LEU A 649 -11.62 12.06 2.63
C LEU A 649 -12.25 13.23 3.38
N TYR A 650 -13.57 13.32 3.42
CA TYR A 650 -14.25 14.50 3.94
C TYR A 650 -15.63 14.22 4.50
N GLU A 651 -16.09 15.17 5.33
CA GLU A 651 -17.44 15.21 5.87
C GLU A 651 -18.42 15.84 4.88
N LYS A 652 -19.55 15.17 4.63
CA LYS A 652 -20.63 15.68 3.78
C LYS A 652 -21.99 15.35 4.36
N TYR A 653 -22.97 16.16 3.99
CA TYR A 653 -24.38 15.94 4.26
C TYR A 653 -25.17 16.50 3.08
N ASP A 654 -25.66 15.58 2.24
CA ASP A 654 -26.45 15.86 1.04
C ASP A 654 -27.97 15.80 1.31
N HIS A 655 -28.38 15.69 2.58
CA HIS A 655 -29.79 15.75 2.98
C HIS A 655 -30.25 17.18 3.31
N ILE A 656 -31.56 17.38 3.39
CA ILE A 656 -32.14 18.64 3.86
C ILE A 656 -32.00 18.68 5.38
N THR A 657 -31.29 19.69 5.89
CA THR A 657 -31.22 19.96 7.33
C THR A 657 -32.56 20.48 7.83
N HIS A 658 -33.20 19.73 8.71
CA HIS A 658 -34.45 20.11 9.35
C HIS A 658 -34.18 20.90 10.62
N SER A 659 -35.18 21.65 11.10
CA SER A 659 -35.08 22.36 12.38
C SER A 659 -34.89 21.43 13.59
N THR A 660 -35.21 20.15 13.46
CA THR A 660 -35.02 19.15 14.52
C THR A 660 -33.63 18.54 14.55
N ASP A 661 -32.89 18.61 13.44
CA ASP A 661 -31.56 17.98 13.35
C ASP A 661 -30.57 18.63 14.32
N MET A 662 -29.60 17.83 14.76
CA MET A 662 -28.43 18.34 15.48
C MET A 662 -27.54 19.11 14.52
N ASN A 663 -26.71 20.00 15.07
CA ASN A 663 -25.61 20.56 14.30
C ASN A 663 -24.65 19.40 13.94
N ASP A 664 -24.11 19.41 12.72
CA ASP A 664 -23.03 18.52 12.27
C ASP A 664 -23.39 17.03 12.13
N VAL A 665 -24.54 16.74 11.51
CA VAL A 665 -24.83 15.39 11.02
C VAL A 665 -24.06 15.19 9.72
N TYR A 666 -23.03 14.34 9.73
CA TYR A 666 -22.19 14.11 8.56
C TYR A 666 -22.03 12.63 8.24
N ASP A 667 -21.93 12.35 6.94
CA ASP A 667 -21.34 11.13 6.41
C ASP A 667 -19.87 11.40 6.08
N ILE A 668 -19.08 10.33 6.00
CA ILE A 668 -17.68 10.39 5.57
C ILE A 668 -17.56 9.80 4.17
N ARG A 669 -17.14 10.64 3.23
CA ARG A 669 -17.01 10.29 1.80
C ARG A 669 -15.55 10.33 1.37
N TYR A 670 -15.18 9.37 0.54
CA TYR A 670 -13.89 9.28 -0.13
C TYR A 670 -14.01 9.53 -1.64
N GLU A 671 -13.06 10.27 -2.19
CA GLU A 671 -12.85 10.47 -3.63
C GLU A 671 -11.36 10.34 -4.01
N SER A 672 -11.09 9.78 -5.20
CA SER A 672 -9.74 9.72 -5.80
C SER A 672 -9.66 10.69 -6.98
N LEU A 673 -9.04 11.84 -6.77
CA LEU A 673 -9.05 12.98 -7.68
C LEU A 673 -7.75 13.11 -8.48
N PRO A 674 -7.78 13.11 -9.83
CA PRO A 674 -6.64 13.48 -10.64
C PRO A 674 -6.25 14.95 -10.43
N ILE A 675 -4.96 15.27 -10.52
CA ILE A 675 -4.46 16.66 -10.47
C ILE A 675 -5.11 17.51 -11.57
N SER A 676 -5.33 16.96 -12.76
CA SER A 676 -6.01 17.63 -13.86
C SER A 676 -7.46 18.00 -13.54
N THR A 677 -8.15 17.23 -12.71
CA THR A 677 -9.51 17.55 -12.27
C THR A 677 -9.50 18.73 -11.31
N ILE A 678 -8.63 18.69 -10.29
CA ILE A 678 -8.48 19.78 -9.31
C ILE A 678 -8.08 21.09 -10.00
N THR A 679 -7.21 21.01 -11.00
CA THR A 679 -6.65 22.19 -11.67
C THR A 679 -7.34 22.57 -12.97
N ASN A 680 -8.50 21.99 -13.27
CA ASN A 680 -9.26 22.23 -14.51
C ASN A 680 -8.41 22.08 -15.79
N GLY A 681 -7.54 21.07 -15.82
CA GLY A 681 -6.69 20.73 -16.95
C GLY A 681 -5.41 21.54 -17.07
N GLU A 682 -5.14 22.51 -16.20
CA GLU A 682 -3.91 23.32 -16.27
C GLU A 682 -2.65 22.51 -15.91
N TYR A 683 -2.78 21.53 -15.00
CA TYR A 683 -1.68 20.72 -14.53
C TYR A 683 -2.02 19.23 -14.55
N GLU A 684 -0.99 18.42 -14.77
CA GLU A 684 -1.07 16.96 -14.83
C GLU A 684 -0.10 16.33 -13.82
N ALA A 685 -0.20 15.02 -13.62
CA ALA A 685 0.69 14.27 -12.74
C ALA A 685 2.17 14.36 -13.16
N ALA A 686 3.07 14.51 -12.18
CA ALA A 686 4.49 14.71 -12.41
C ALA A 686 5.19 13.56 -13.15
N PHE A 687 4.82 12.31 -12.85
CA PHE A 687 5.44 11.11 -13.46
C PHE A 687 5.29 11.09 -14.99
N LEU A 688 4.35 11.86 -15.56
CA LEU A 688 4.22 11.95 -17.01
C LEU A 688 5.41 12.66 -17.68
N THR A 689 6.33 13.28 -16.91
CA THR A 689 7.60 13.85 -17.41
C THR A 689 8.80 12.90 -17.35
N GLU A 690 8.71 11.85 -16.52
CA GLU A 690 9.69 10.77 -16.40
C GLU A 690 9.43 9.68 -17.46
#